data_AF-A0A8H7YQJ4-F1
#
_entry.id   AF-A0A8H7YQJ4-F1
#
_cell.length_a   1.000
_cell.length_b   1.000
_cell.length_c   1.000
_cell.angle_alpha   90.00
_cell.angle_beta   90.00
_cell.angle_gamma   90.00
#
_symmetry.space_group_name_H-M   'P 1'
#
loop_
_entity.id
_entity.type
_entity.pdbx_description
1 polymer ?
#
loop_
_entity_poly.entity_id
_entity_poly.type
_entity_poly.pdbx_seq_one_letter_code
_entity_poly.pdbx_strand_id
1 'polypeptide(L)'
;MATEKGHSRDGEERVPLTRGSTEFRNSIDSFDYSSSTASLSLAVIDRINNSTQDAALGEKGPRDDDDDRYWDDDVGYDVEDADYIPSGGKPMHKSVKIALWTLLFLSLGGWSLAFVLFIFRSHDTYQTPISSEDNISSGGLRGDRITLDDVLGEEWMPRHHFISWFPGPNGEDGLLLEKDGPGSTGYLRVEDIVSRKNAKSSKGSIVLMQKNTFTVGGETVICSQVWPSPDLKTVLVLSEKKQNWRHSFTGKYWLFDVDTQTGQPLDPAAQDQRIQLASWSPQSDAVVFTRDNNMFLRKLSSKEVTTITSDGGVDLFYGVPDWVYEEEVFSGNSATWWAHDGNYIAFLRTNESAVPEYPVQYFVSRPSGEDPNLGEENYPEVREIKYPKAGAPNPIVDLQFYDVRKGEIFSVDVADRFPDDNRLIIEVLWASNGKVLVRETNRESDILIISASDVLSRTGKIVRKEDINALDGGWVEPTQSTRFIPADPSNGRPEDGYIDTVIHEGRDQLAYFTPLDNPKPLILTKGPSEVVNSPSGVDLKRGLVYFVVAGNEPWERHVYSVKFDGTSLQPVTNVSESSYYDVSFSDGAGYALLNFRGPKVPWQKVISTPANENPFEEIIEQNNHLSRKLRLFSLESKVFQYINIDGFSLPVLERRPPNFDPTKKYPVLFYLYGGPGSQTVDKKFRVDFQSYVASTLGYIVVTVDGRGTGYIGRKSLSIVRGKLGHYEARDQIEVAKKWAAKPYVDESRMAIWGWSYGGFMTLKTIEEDGGRTFQYGMAVAPVTDWRYYDSIYAERYMHTPQHNPQGYDSSAISNTTALANNVRFLVMHGTADDNVHIQNTLTLLDKLDLANVDNYDVHVFPDSNHNINFHNAHKMVYTRLADWLVNAFNGQWLKTNNPTPNDSLFRRAATWAGLSI
;
A
#
# COMPACT_ATOMS: atom_id res chain seq x y z
N MET A 1 32.50 9.20 -59.91
CA MET A 1 32.00 8.00 -59.18
C MET A 1 31.83 8.46 -57.75
N ALA A 2 30.62 8.75 -57.27
CA ALA A 2 29.47 7.85 -57.04
C ALA A 2 29.68 7.02 -55.75
N THR A 3 28.76 6.99 -54.77
CA THR A 3 27.43 7.64 -54.70
C THR A 3 27.01 7.86 -53.24
N GLU A 4 25.97 8.68 -53.01
CA GLU A 4 25.41 8.99 -51.69
C GLU A 4 24.71 7.79 -51.03
N LYS A 5 24.59 7.84 -49.70
CA LYS A 5 23.28 7.79 -49.02
C LYS A 5 23.39 8.28 -47.57
N GLY A 6 22.58 9.27 -47.20
CA GLY A 6 22.43 9.69 -45.81
C GLY A 6 21.61 8.70 -44.98
N HIS A 7 21.65 8.86 -43.66
CA HIS A 7 20.60 8.39 -42.76
C HIS A 7 19.77 9.59 -42.32
N SER A 8 18.46 9.42 -42.19
CA SER A 8 17.59 10.41 -41.56
C SER A 8 17.86 10.49 -40.07
N ARG A 9 17.59 11.67 -39.49
CA ARG A 9 17.25 11.78 -38.07
C ARG A 9 15.74 11.56 -37.98
N ASP A 10 15.32 10.53 -37.25
CA ASP A 10 13.93 10.29 -36.90
C ASP A 10 13.88 10.00 -35.39
N GLY A 11 12.91 10.58 -34.69
CA GLY A 11 12.68 10.35 -33.25
C GLY A 11 13.45 11.26 -32.30
N GLU A 12 13.10 12.56 -32.25
CA GLU A 12 13.17 13.30 -30.98
C GLU A 12 11.93 12.90 -30.16
N GLU A 13 12.15 12.11 -29.10
CA GLU A 13 11.09 11.49 -28.30
C GLU A 13 10.55 12.50 -27.28
N ARG A 14 9.29 12.93 -27.44
CA ARG A 14 8.62 13.88 -26.53
C ARG A 14 8.04 13.15 -25.32
N VAL A 15 8.24 13.72 -24.13
CA VAL A 15 7.87 13.08 -22.86
C VAL A 15 6.65 13.80 -22.26
N PRO A 16 5.50 13.12 -22.09
CA PRO A 16 4.39 13.66 -21.31
C PRO A 16 4.84 14.03 -19.89
N LEU A 17 4.30 15.13 -19.36
CA LEU A 17 4.65 15.56 -18.01
C LEU A 17 4.09 14.53 -17.01
N THR A 18 4.96 14.00 -16.15
CA THR A 18 4.55 13.10 -15.07
C THR A 18 4.10 13.91 -13.85
N ARG A 19 3.18 13.38 -13.03
CA ARG A 19 2.81 14.03 -11.76
C ARG A 19 4.06 14.09 -10.86
N GLY A 20 4.56 15.30 -10.61
CA GLY A 20 5.67 15.53 -9.68
C GLY A 20 7.02 14.98 -10.14
N SER A 21 7.58 15.50 -11.24
CA SER A 21 8.91 15.10 -11.70
C SER A 21 10.01 15.40 -10.66
N THR A 22 10.43 14.39 -9.90
CA THR A 22 11.76 14.25 -9.30
C THR A 22 12.44 13.06 -9.95
N GLU A 23 13.49 13.30 -10.72
CA GLU A 23 14.44 12.25 -11.11
C GLU A 23 15.30 11.85 -9.91
N PHE A 24 14.71 11.13 -8.96
CA PHE A 24 15.49 10.21 -8.16
C PHE A 24 15.75 8.96 -8.99
N ARG A 25 16.96 8.41 -8.85
CA ARG A 25 17.31 7.14 -9.51
C ARG A 25 16.51 6.04 -8.82
N ASN A 26 15.58 5.43 -9.55
CA ASN A 26 14.81 4.28 -9.06
C ASN A 26 15.67 3.01 -9.14
N SER A 27 16.76 2.98 -8.37
CA SER A 27 17.51 1.76 -8.11
C SER A 27 16.68 0.90 -7.17
N ILE A 28 15.99 -0.08 -7.76
CA ILE A 28 15.22 -1.16 -7.12
C ILE A 28 13.89 -0.70 -6.49
N ASP A 29 13.02 -1.69 -6.28
CA ASP A 29 11.74 -1.59 -5.57
C ASP A 29 10.75 -0.53 -6.08
N SER A 30 10.45 -0.64 -7.39
CA SER A 30 9.13 -0.30 -7.91
C SER A 30 8.05 -1.27 -7.37
N PHE A 31 7.80 -1.17 -6.07
CA PHE A 31 6.53 -1.57 -5.48
C PHE A 31 5.44 -0.60 -5.95
N ASP A 32 5.06 -0.74 -7.22
CA ASP A 32 3.84 -0.17 -7.78
C ASP A 32 2.63 -0.81 -7.08
N TYR A 33 2.35 -0.32 -5.87
CA TYR A 33 1.04 -0.34 -5.28
C TYR A 33 0.16 0.55 -6.15
N SER A 34 -0.58 -0.12 -7.02
CA SER A 34 -1.64 0.52 -7.79
C SER A 34 -2.68 0.97 -6.78
N SER A 35 -2.63 2.27 -6.48
CA SER A 35 -3.44 3.02 -5.51
C SER A 35 -3.17 2.78 -4.01
N SER A 36 -3.39 3.85 -3.24
CA SER A 36 -3.18 4.00 -1.78
C SER A 36 -1.89 3.36 -1.22
N THR A 37 -0.78 4.06 -1.40
CA THR A 37 -0.15 4.63 -0.20
C THR A 37 -1.11 5.72 0.31
N ALA A 38 -2.01 5.39 1.23
CA ALA A 38 -1.86 5.96 2.57
C ALA A 38 -0.86 5.04 3.27
N SER A 39 0.04 5.55 4.10
CA SER A 39 0.99 4.65 4.77
C SER A 39 0.20 3.67 5.67
N LEU A 40 0.55 2.38 5.51
CA LEU A 40 -0.50 1.37 5.40
C LEU A 40 -0.86 0.69 6.70
N SER A 41 -2.11 0.95 7.05
CA SER A 41 -2.53 1.17 8.42
C SER A 41 -4.01 0.83 8.53
N LEU A 42 -4.40 -0.41 8.82
CA LEU A 42 -4.49 -0.96 10.19
C LEU A 42 -5.70 -0.34 11.00
N ALA A 43 -6.15 -0.82 12.19
CA ALA A 43 -7.19 -0.25 13.14
C ALA A 43 -7.49 -1.07 14.45
N VAL A 44 -8.16 -0.61 15.55
CA VAL A 44 -8.83 -1.32 16.77
C VAL A 44 -8.99 -0.31 18.09
N ILE A 45 -10.20 -0.67 20.60
CA ILE A 45 -10.69 -1.74 21.61
C ILE A 45 -9.65 -2.04 22.73
N ASP A 46 -9.95 -2.03 24.04
CA ASP A 46 -11.23 -2.00 24.78
C ASP A 46 -11.17 -1.36 26.20
N ARG A 47 -12.33 -0.87 26.71
CA ARG A 47 -12.74 -0.78 28.15
C ARG A 47 -11.94 0.18 29.10
N ILE A 48 -12.30 0.45 30.38
CA ILE A 48 -13.26 -0.11 31.40
C ILE A 48 -13.68 1.04 32.40
N ASN A 49 -14.69 1.05 33.31
CA ASN A 49 -15.74 0.10 33.78
C ASN A 49 -17.15 0.78 33.83
N ASN A 50 -17.88 1.17 34.91
CA ASN A 50 -17.77 0.98 36.37
C ASN A 50 -19.11 1.26 37.16
N SER A 51 -19.38 0.51 38.24
CA SER A 51 -20.33 0.79 39.37
C SER A 51 -21.87 0.78 39.06
N THR A 52 -22.82 0.43 39.96
CA THR A 52 -22.86 0.09 41.42
C THR A 52 -23.98 -0.94 41.76
N GLN A 53 -23.78 -1.75 42.83
CA GLN A 53 -24.79 -2.38 43.75
C GLN A 53 -25.87 -3.37 43.18
N ASP A 54 -26.48 -4.31 43.94
CA ASP A 54 -26.42 -4.70 45.37
C ASP A 54 -26.86 -6.17 45.62
N ALA A 55 -26.44 -6.77 46.77
CA ALA A 55 -27.04 -7.93 47.50
C ALA A 55 -27.18 -9.35 46.83
N ALA A 56 -27.24 -10.50 47.55
CA ALA A 56 -26.74 -10.93 48.88
C ALA A 56 -26.91 -12.47 49.11
N LEU A 57 -26.12 -13.06 50.04
CA LEU A 57 -26.23 -14.44 50.65
C LEU A 57 -25.98 -15.65 49.72
N GLY A 58 -25.50 -16.82 50.17
CA GLY A 58 -25.13 -17.31 51.52
C GLY A 58 -24.15 -18.53 51.48
N GLU A 59 -23.84 -19.15 52.64
CA GLU A 59 -22.64 -20.02 52.83
C GLU A 59 -22.84 -21.56 52.81
N LYS A 60 -21.68 -22.27 52.79
CA LYS A 60 -21.29 -23.50 53.55
C LYS A 60 -21.64 -24.93 53.07
N GLY A 61 -20.60 -25.78 53.06
CA GLY A 61 -20.63 -27.10 53.73
C GLY A 61 -20.28 -28.35 52.89
N PRO A 62 -19.07 -28.95 53.02
CA PRO A 62 -18.73 -30.27 52.48
C PRO A 62 -18.78 -31.40 53.54
N ARG A 63 -18.68 -32.68 53.10
CA ARG A 63 -18.06 -33.89 53.74
C ARG A 63 -18.59 -35.21 53.08
N ASP A 64 -17.76 -36.17 52.68
CA ASP A 64 -17.22 -37.38 53.42
C ASP A 64 -18.30 -38.52 53.46
N ASP A 65 -18.09 -39.86 53.32
CA ASP A 65 -16.91 -40.77 53.26
C ASP A 65 -17.20 -42.13 52.52
N ASP A 66 -16.11 -42.84 52.14
CA ASP A 66 -15.80 -44.31 52.12
C ASP A 66 -16.65 -45.47 51.47
N ASP A 67 -15.88 -46.51 51.05
CA ASP A 67 -16.19 -47.97 50.90
C ASP A 67 -17.32 -48.41 49.89
N ASP A 68 -17.39 -49.59 49.21
CA ASP A 68 -16.68 -50.89 49.26
C ASP A 68 -16.84 -51.72 47.92
N ARG A 69 -16.14 -52.84 47.59
CA ARG A 69 -14.77 -53.40 47.85
C ARG A 69 -14.62 -54.83 47.22
N TYR A 70 -13.57 -55.07 46.41
CA TYR A 70 -13.02 -56.37 45.89
C TYR A 70 -13.78 -57.12 44.75
N TRP A 71 -13.14 -57.44 43.59
CA TRP A 71 -12.32 -58.63 43.22
C TRP A 71 -13.12 -59.92 42.95
N ASP A 72 -12.74 -60.85 42.04
CA ASP A 72 -11.89 -60.82 40.82
C ASP A 72 -12.11 -62.17 40.06
N ASP A 73 -11.25 -62.49 39.08
CA ASP A 73 -10.97 -63.83 38.51
C ASP A 73 -12.06 -64.50 37.62
N ASP A 74 -11.75 -65.31 36.60
CA ASP A 74 -10.61 -65.38 35.65
C ASP A 74 -11.07 -66.30 34.47
N VAL A 75 -10.24 -66.45 33.42
CA VAL A 75 -10.27 -67.43 32.31
C VAL A 75 -11.53 -67.54 31.40
N GLY A 76 -11.40 -67.78 30.09
CA GLY A 76 -10.20 -67.83 29.25
C GLY A 76 -10.38 -68.63 27.94
N TYR A 77 -9.86 -68.07 26.84
CA TYR A 77 -9.55 -68.70 25.54
C TYR A 77 -10.66 -69.27 24.61
N ASP A 78 -10.51 -68.91 23.32
CA ASP A 78 -10.66 -69.72 22.09
C ASP A 78 -12.00 -70.35 21.63
N VAL A 79 -12.23 -70.61 20.33
CA VAL A 79 -11.86 -69.89 19.07
C VAL A 79 -12.68 -70.46 17.89
N GLU A 80 -12.83 -69.69 16.81
CA GLU A 80 -13.25 -70.06 15.42
C GLU A 80 -14.64 -70.70 15.11
N ASP A 81 -15.25 -70.11 14.06
CA ASP A 81 -15.95 -70.70 12.89
C ASP A 81 -16.89 -71.92 13.00
N ALA A 82 -18.16 -71.71 12.62
CA ALA A 82 -18.71 -72.22 11.34
C ALA A 82 -20.13 -71.66 11.04
N ASP A 83 -20.49 -71.59 9.75
CA ASP A 83 -21.82 -71.15 9.26
C ASP A 83 -22.97 -72.10 9.63
N TYR A 84 -24.11 -71.54 10.04
CA TYR A 84 -25.41 -72.19 9.81
C TYR A 84 -26.61 -71.23 9.72
N ILE A 85 -27.32 -71.24 8.59
CA ILE A 85 -28.63 -70.57 8.43
C ILE A 85 -29.75 -71.62 8.37
N PRO A 86 -30.70 -71.59 9.32
CA PRO A 86 -32.04 -72.16 9.13
C PRO A 86 -33.13 -71.07 9.19
N SER A 87 -34.01 -71.04 8.19
CA SER A 87 -35.15 -70.13 8.12
C SER A 87 -36.34 -70.63 8.97
N GLY A 88 -37.06 -69.72 9.64
CA GLY A 88 -38.17 -70.13 10.52
C GLY A 88 -38.93 -69.03 11.28
N GLY A 89 -38.92 -67.77 10.79
CA GLY A 89 -39.51 -66.64 11.53
C GLY A 89 -41.05 -66.69 11.66
N LYS A 90 -41.56 -66.76 12.90
CA LYS A 90 -42.99 -66.54 13.20
C LYS A 90 -43.40 -65.09 12.91
N PRO A 91 -44.65 -64.83 12.50
CA PRO A 91 -45.08 -63.48 12.11
C PRO A 91 -45.03 -62.49 13.29
N MET A 92 -44.35 -61.37 13.06
CA MET A 92 -44.07 -60.33 14.05
C MET A 92 -45.34 -59.65 14.59
N HIS A 93 -45.38 -59.45 15.92
CA HIS A 93 -46.52 -58.92 16.65
C HIS A 93 -46.93 -57.51 16.18
N LYS A 94 -48.24 -57.20 16.20
CA LYS A 94 -48.79 -55.99 15.58
C LYS A 94 -48.23 -54.69 16.17
N SER A 95 -47.96 -54.65 17.49
CA SER A 95 -47.31 -53.52 18.16
C SER A 95 -45.88 -53.29 17.65
N VAL A 96 -45.09 -54.35 17.47
CA VAL A 96 -43.71 -54.28 16.97
C VAL A 96 -43.70 -53.86 15.50
N LYS A 97 -44.67 -54.31 14.69
CA LYS A 97 -44.87 -53.79 13.33
C LYS A 97 -45.16 -52.28 13.33
N ILE A 98 -46.02 -51.79 14.22
CA ILE A 98 -46.30 -50.34 14.32
C ILE A 98 -45.03 -49.58 14.74
N ALA A 99 -44.33 -50.03 15.79
CA ALA A 99 -43.08 -49.40 16.24
C ALA A 99 -42.01 -49.34 15.14
N LEU A 100 -41.85 -50.40 14.35
CA LEU A 100 -40.93 -50.43 13.22
C LEU A 100 -41.37 -49.53 12.06
N TRP A 101 -42.67 -49.41 11.77
CA TRP A 101 -43.15 -48.40 10.81
C TRP A 101 -42.93 -46.98 11.33
N THR A 102 -43.15 -46.70 12.62
CA THR A 102 -42.87 -45.38 13.21
C THR A 102 -41.38 -45.07 13.17
N LEU A 103 -40.50 -46.02 13.47
CA LEU A 103 -39.05 -45.88 13.31
C LEU A 103 -38.64 -45.68 11.85
N LEU A 104 -39.26 -46.39 10.90
CA LEU A 104 -38.99 -46.22 9.47
C LEU A 104 -39.44 -44.83 8.96
N PHE A 105 -40.60 -44.34 9.39
CA PHE A 105 -41.07 -43.00 9.02
C PHE A 105 -40.28 -41.89 9.72
N LEU A 106 -39.81 -42.10 10.96
CA LEU A 106 -38.86 -41.19 11.62
C LEU A 106 -37.49 -41.19 10.93
N SER A 107 -36.98 -42.35 10.50
CA SER A 107 -35.72 -42.42 9.76
C SER A 107 -35.85 -41.82 8.37
N LEU A 108 -36.96 -42.05 7.65
CA LEU A 108 -37.25 -41.39 6.36
C LEU A 108 -37.46 -39.88 6.52
N GLY A 109 -38.10 -39.43 7.60
CA GLY A 109 -38.24 -38.00 7.93
C GLY A 109 -36.89 -37.37 8.25
N GLY A 110 -36.06 -38.03 9.05
CA GLY A 110 -34.70 -37.61 9.36
C GLY A 110 -33.78 -37.57 8.14
N TRP A 111 -33.83 -38.60 7.28
CA TRP A 111 -33.11 -38.63 6.01
C TRP A 111 -33.61 -37.59 5.01
N SER A 112 -34.93 -37.34 4.95
CA SER A 112 -35.49 -36.29 4.09
C SER A 112 -35.07 -34.91 4.60
N LEU A 113 -35.08 -34.68 5.92
CA LEU A 113 -34.60 -33.44 6.51
C LEU A 113 -33.09 -33.27 6.33
N ALA A 114 -32.29 -34.33 6.47
CA ALA A 114 -30.85 -34.32 6.21
C ALA A 114 -30.53 -34.07 4.72
N PHE A 115 -31.31 -34.64 3.81
CA PHE A 115 -31.18 -34.42 2.36
C PHE A 115 -31.60 -33.00 1.96
N VAL A 116 -32.67 -32.47 2.56
CA VAL A 116 -33.05 -31.05 2.44
C VAL A 116 -31.96 -30.14 3.01
N LEU A 117 -31.42 -30.42 4.20
CA LEU A 117 -30.29 -29.68 4.79
C LEU A 117 -28.97 -29.86 4.03
N PHE A 118 -28.82 -30.91 3.22
CA PHE A 118 -27.68 -31.12 2.32
C PHE A 118 -27.83 -30.32 1.01
N ILE A 119 -29.07 -30.13 0.52
CA ILE A 119 -29.40 -29.29 -0.64
C ILE A 119 -29.43 -27.79 -0.28
N PHE A 120 -29.86 -27.45 0.94
CA PHE A 120 -29.96 -26.07 1.43
C PHE A 120 -28.81 -25.62 2.34
N ARG A 121 -27.88 -26.50 2.72
CA ARG A 121 -26.51 -26.05 2.91
C ARG A 121 -26.03 -25.51 1.57
N SER A 122 -25.42 -24.33 1.59
CA SER A 122 -24.57 -23.92 0.48
C SER A 122 -23.64 -25.08 0.16
N HIS A 123 -23.63 -25.52 -1.10
CA HIS A 123 -22.44 -26.18 -1.60
C HIS A 123 -21.37 -25.10 -1.65
N ASP A 124 -20.68 -24.92 -0.52
CA ASP A 124 -19.35 -24.34 -0.48
C ASP A 124 -18.56 -25.13 -1.53
N THR A 125 -18.42 -24.51 -2.69
CA THR A 125 -18.04 -25.24 -3.89
C THR A 125 -16.59 -25.61 -3.66
N TYR A 126 -16.33 -26.90 -3.48
CA TYR A 126 -14.98 -27.45 -3.43
C TYR A 126 -14.35 -27.20 -4.81
N GLN A 127 -13.83 -25.99 -4.98
CA GLN A 127 -13.03 -25.63 -6.12
C GLN A 127 -11.79 -26.51 -6.06
N THR A 128 -11.68 -27.42 -7.03
CA THR A 128 -10.40 -28.01 -7.41
C THR A 128 -9.40 -26.87 -7.49
N PRO A 129 -8.27 -26.89 -6.75
CA PRO A 129 -7.36 -25.75 -6.68
C PRO A 129 -6.97 -25.28 -8.08
N ILE A 130 -7.40 -24.06 -8.44
CA ILE A 130 -7.19 -23.50 -9.77
C ILE A 130 -5.72 -23.09 -9.87
N SER A 131 -4.88 -24.03 -10.29
CA SER A 131 -3.46 -23.79 -10.51
C SER A 131 -3.25 -23.18 -11.90
N SER A 132 -3.02 -21.86 -11.97
CA SER A 132 -2.55 -21.22 -13.22
C SER A 132 -1.02 -21.17 -13.22
N GLU A 133 -0.38 -21.71 -14.27
CA GLU A 133 1.07 -21.63 -14.46
C GLU A 133 1.42 -20.63 -15.58
N ASP A 134 2.00 -19.49 -15.18
CA ASP A 134 2.52 -18.50 -16.11
C ASP A 134 4.01 -18.80 -16.40
N ASN A 135 4.34 -19.08 -17.67
CA ASN A 135 5.71 -19.19 -18.16
C ASN A 135 6.02 -17.96 -19.04
N ILE A 136 6.74 -16.99 -18.46
CA ILE A 136 6.91 -15.64 -19.05
C ILE A 136 8.15 -15.56 -19.97
N SER A 137 9.19 -16.36 -19.72
CA SER A 137 10.38 -16.41 -20.60
C SER A 137 10.23 -17.45 -21.72
N SER A 138 10.78 -17.15 -22.89
CA SER A 138 10.90 -18.07 -24.02
C SER A 138 12.35 -18.45 -24.35
N GLY A 139 13.32 -18.14 -23.47
CA GLY A 139 14.73 -18.53 -23.64
C GLY A 139 14.97 -20.05 -23.58
N GLY A 140 13.99 -20.81 -23.06
CA GLY A 140 14.00 -22.27 -23.05
C GLY A 140 15.09 -22.87 -22.14
N LEU A 141 15.46 -24.12 -22.43
CA LEU A 141 16.39 -24.93 -21.61
C LEU A 141 17.85 -24.43 -21.60
N ARG A 142 18.21 -23.45 -22.43
CA ARG A 142 19.59 -22.96 -22.66
C ARG A 142 19.73 -21.43 -22.56
N GLY A 143 18.74 -20.74 -21.99
CA GLY A 143 18.86 -19.31 -21.74
C GLY A 143 19.85 -18.99 -20.63
N ASP A 144 20.36 -17.76 -20.65
CA ASP A 144 21.23 -17.22 -19.60
C ASP A 144 20.48 -17.13 -18.26
N ARG A 145 21.22 -17.10 -17.16
CA ARG A 145 20.68 -16.95 -15.80
C ARG A 145 20.87 -15.51 -15.34
N ILE A 146 19.85 -14.90 -14.77
CA ILE A 146 19.90 -13.50 -14.33
C ILE A 146 20.86 -13.35 -13.14
N THR A 147 21.77 -12.38 -13.21
CA THR A 147 22.64 -12.08 -12.08
C THR A 147 21.88 -11.28 -11.01
N LEU A 148 22.49 -11.07 -9.84
CA LEU A 148 21.94 -10.12 -8.89
C LEU A 148 22.00 -8.70 -9.47
N ASP A 149 23.09 -8.33 -10.13
CA ASP A 149 23.26 -7.01 -10.76
C ASP A 149 22.27 -6.75 -11.92
N ASP A 150 21.79 -7.79 -12.62
CA ASP A 150 20.67 -7.67 -13.57
C ASP A 150 19.39 -7.18 -12.88
N VAL A 151 19.05 -7.78 -11.73
CA VAL A 151 17.84 -7.47 -10.94
C VAL A 151 17.97 -6.12 -10.22
N LEU A 152 19.18 -5.80 -9.76
CA LEU A 152 19.47 -4.54 -9.07
C LEU A 152 19.64 -3.35 -10.03
N GLY A 153 19.72 -3.60 -11.34
CA GLY A 153 19.74 -2.57 -12.38
C GLY A 153 18.36 -2.25 -12.93
N GLU A 154 18.21 -1.05 -13.49
CA GLU A 154 17.04 -0.61 -14.28
C GLU A 154 16.78 -1.49 -15.54
N GLU A 155 17.71 -2.40 -15.85
CA GLU A 155 17.80 -3.11 -17.12
C GLU A 155 16.72 -4.20 -17.31
N TRP A 156 15.97 -4.56 -16.26
CA TRP A 156 14.76 -5.38 -16.33
C TRP A 156 13.48 -4.61 -15.98
N MET A 157 13.58 -3.32 -15.65
CA MET A 157 12.41 -2.49 -15.36
C MET A 157 11.58 -2.24 -16.62
N PRO A 158 10.24 -2.35 -16.53
CA PRO A 158 9.36 -1.84 -17.56
C PRO A 158 9.42 -0.31 -17.60
N ARG A 159 9.58 0.23 -18.80
CA ARG A 159 9.36 1.64 -19.08
C ARG A 159 7.88 1.93 -18.95
N HIS A 160 7.59 3.04 -18.28
CA HIS A 160 6.25 3.58 -18.10
C HIS A 160 6.30 5.11 -18.20
N HIS A 161 5.47 5.65 -19.09
CA HIS A 161 5.27 7.08 -19.31
C HIS A 161 3.97 7.48 -18.61
N PHE A 162 4.03 8.35 -17.60
CA PHE A 162 2.81 8.90 -16.99
C PHE A 162 2.31 10.07 -17.81
N ILE A 163 1.03 10.07 -18.17
CA ILE A 163 0.40 11.17 -18.91
C ILE A 163 -0.29 12.12 -17.92
N SER A 164 0.21 13.36 -17.80
CA SER A 164 -0.55 14.45 -17.19
C SER A 164 -1.58 14.97 -18.18
N TRP A 165 -2.79 14.43 -18.08
CA TRP A 165 -3.99 15.04 -18.65
C TRP A 165 -4.17 16.46 -18.12
N PHE A 166 -4.65 17.37 -18.96
CA PHE A 166 -4.94 18.75 -18.62
C PHE A 166 -6.38 19.11 -19.01
N PRO A 167 -7.20 19.71 -18.13
CA PRO A 167 -8.54 20.17 -18.49
C PRO A 167 -8.44 21.43 -19.35
N GLY A 168 -9.01 21.42 -20.56
CA GLY A 168 -8.91 22.56 -21.47
C GLY A 168 -9.62 23.81 -20.97
N PRO A 169 -9.08 25.01 -21.28
CA PRO A 169 -9.60 26.29 -20.79
C PRO A 169 -11.03 26.61 -21.26
N ASN A 170 -11.52 25.95 -22.33
CA ASN A 170 -12.88 26.05 -22.83
C ASN A 170 -13.68 24.73 -22.64
N GLY A 171 -13.20 23.83 -21.77
CA GLY A 171 -13.75 22.49 -21.59
C GLY A 171 -13.30 21.47 -22.62
N GLU A 172 -12.16 21.69 -23.30
CA GLU A 172 -11.57 20.68 -24.17
C GLU A 172 -11.04 19.48 -23.36
N ASP A 173 -11.41 18.28 -23.78
CA ASP A 173 -10.96 17.02 -23.17
C ASP A 173 -9.92 16.31 -24.05
N GLY A 174 -9.01 15.56 -23.42
CA GLY A 174 -7.90 14.87 -24.10
C GLY A 174 -6.67 15.72 -24.39
N LEU A 175 -6.53 16.91 -23.78
CA LEU A 175 -5.27 17.66 -23.81
C LEU A 175 -4.24 17.02 -22.88
N LEU A 176 -3.00 16.97 -23.35
CA LEU A 176 -1.84 16.51 -22.58
C LEU A 176 -0.92 17.69 -22.29
N LEU A 177 -0.30 17.71 -21.12
CA LEU A 177 0.84 18.55 -20.82
C LEU A 177 2.13 17.76 -21.07
N GLU A 178 3.09 18.29 -21.84
CA GLU A 178 4.35 17.60 -22.20
C GLU A 178 5.58 18.47 -21.85
N LYS A 179 6.68 17.81 -21.48
CA LYS A 179 8.02 18.40 -21.30
C LYS A 179 8.99 17.80 -22.32
N ASP A 180 9.67 18.65 -23.07
CA ASP A 180 10.73 18.22 -23.99
C ASP A 180 12.14 18.44 -23.43
N GLY A 181 13.09 17.65 -23.92
CA GLY A 181 14.51 17.77 -23.57
C GLY A 181 15.23 18.98 -24.21
N PRO A 182 16.46 19.30 -23.77
CA PRO A 182 17.21 20.47 -24.25
C PRO A 182 17.54 20.39 -25.75
N GLY A 183 16.81 21.18 -26.56
CA GLY A 183 17.02 21.30 -28.01
C GLY A 183 15.76 21.30 -28.86
N SER A 184 14.61 20.92 -28.28
CA SER A 184 13.31 20.86 -28.95
C SER A 184 12.74 22.22 -29.37
N THR A 185 11.62 22.19 -30.09
CA THR A 185 10.77 23.36 -30.41
C THR A 185 9.84 23.76 -29.27
N GLY A 186 10.38 23.88 -28.05
CA GLY A 186 9.68 24.33 -26.84
C GLY A 186 9.81 23.34 -25.67
N TYR A 187 10.13 23.84 -24.48
CA TYR A 187 10.34 23.05 -23.25
C TYR A 187 9.03 22.54 -22.63
N LEU A 188 7.99 23.38 -22.59
CA LEU A 188 6.69 23.04 -22.00
C LEU A 188 5.60 23.32 -23.04
N ARG A 189 4.78 22.32 -23.36
CA ARG A 189 3.68 22.43 -24.33
C ARG A 189 2.40 21.75 -23.84
N VAL A 190 1.26 22.21 -24.34
CA VAL A 190 -0.02 21.50 -24.26
C VAL A 190 -0.38 21.01 -25.66
N GLU A 191 -0.71 19.72 -25.81
CA GLU A 191 -1.02 19.11 -27.11
C GLU A 191 -2.25 18.19 -27.03
N ASP A 192 -3.13 18.27 -28.01
CA ASP A 192 -4.28 17.36 -28.14
C ASP A 192 -3.79 15.95 -28.57
N ILE A 193 -4.21 14.91 -27.87
CA ILE A 193 -3.76 13.53 -28.10
C ILE A 193 -4.07 13.01 -29.53
N VAL A 194 -5.11 13.51 -30.19
CA VAL A 194 -5.40 13.14 -31.60
C VAL A 194 -4.42 13.83 -32.55
N SER A 195 -4.01 15.06 -32.22
CA SER A 195 -3.00 15.82 -32.96
C SER A 195 -1.58 15.27 -32.78
N ARG A 196 -1.23 14.82 -31.56
CA ARG A 196 0.03 14.10 -31.29
C ARG A 196 0.21 12.90 -32.23
N LYS A 197 -0.82 12.05 -32.35
CA LYS A 197 -0.82 10.92 -33.30
C LYS A 197 -0.84 11.36 -34.77
N ASN A 198 -1.59 12.42 -35.09
CA ASN A 198 -1.83 12.87 -36.45
C ASN A 198 -1.52 14.36 -36.61
N ALA A 199 -0.27 14.69 -36.96
CA ALA A 199 0.23 16.06 -37.20
C ALA A 199 -0.41 16.82 -38.40
N LYS A 200 -1.61 16.40 -38.84
CA LYS A 200 -2.50 17.09 -39.79
C LYS A 200 -3.85 17.47 -39.16
N SER A 201 -4.09 17.11 -37.90
CA SER A 201 -5.22 17.58 -37.08
C SER A 201 -5.07 19.07 -36.80
N SER A 202 -6.18 19.81 -36.81
CA SER A 202 -6.18 21.28 -36.68
C SER A 202 -6.34 21.80 -35.25
N LYS A 203 -6.39 20.92 -34.24
CA LYS A 203 -6.26 21.32 -32.84
C LYS A 203 -4.77 21.48 -32.50
N GLY A 204 -4.31 22.71 -32.35
CA GLY A 204 -2.88 23.03 -32.26
C GLY A 204 -2.20 22.62 -30.96
N SER A 205 -0.89 22.41 -31.04
CA SER A 205 0.03 22.38 -29.89
C SER A 205 0.30 23.82 -29.43
N ILE A 206 0.17 24.09 -28.14
CA ILE A 206 0.44 25.41 -27.53
C ILE A 206 1.76 25.30 -26.75
N VAL A 207 2.81 25.99 -27.20
CA VAL A 207 4.07 26.07 -26.46
C VAL A 207 3.94 27.13 -25.37
N LEU A 208 3.92 26.68 -24.11
CA LEU A 208 3.83 27.55 -22.93
C LEU A 208 5.20 28.13 -22.56
N MET A 209 6.26 27.34 -22.67
CA MET A 209 7.64 27.78 -22.40
C MET A 209 8.56 27.33 -23.52
N GLN A 210 9.28 28.27 -24.14
CA GLN A 210 10.25 27.99 -25.19
C GLN A 210 11.52 27.30 -24.66
N LYS A 211 11.85 27.49 -23.37
CA LYS A 211 13.05 26.95 -22.71
C LYS A 211 12.77 26.58 -21.26
N ASN A 212 13.62 25.72 -20.70
CA ASN A 212 13.67 25.41 -19.26
C ASN A 212 14.35 26.51 -18.42
N THR A 213 14.66 27.66 -19.03
CA THR A 213 15.40 28.77 -18.42
C THR A 213 14.85 30.12 -18.90
N PHE A 214 14.78 31.08 -17.98
CA PHE A 214 14.41 32.47 -18.26
C PHE A 214 15.17 33.42 -17.31
N THR A 215 15.10 34.73 -17.57
CA THR A 215 15.84 35.74 -16.80
C THR A 215 14.90 36.59 -15.97
N VAL A 216 15.23 36.79 -14.69
CA VAL A 216 14.53 37.69 -13.76
C VAL A 216 15.57 38.51 -13.01
N GLY A 217 15.43 39.83 -12.96
CA GLY A 217 16.38 40.74 -12.29
C GLY A 217 17.79 40.81 -12.89
N GLY A 218 18.12 39.95 -13.88
CA GLY A 218 19.47 39.73 -14.40
C GLY A 218 20.00 38.31 -14.12
N GLU A 219 19.35 37.57 -13.22
CA GLU A 219 19.69 36.20 -12.87
C GLU A 219 18.98 35.19 -13.79
N THR A 220 19.58 34.01 -14.00
CA THR A 220 19.00 32.93 -14.81
C THR A 220 18.28 31.94 -13.91
N VAL A 221 16.95 31.93 -13.97
CA VAL A 221 16.10 30.94 -13.30
C VAL A 221 16.14 29.64 -14.11
N ILE A 222 16.41 28.51 -13.44
CA ILE A 222 16.35 27.17 -14.02
C ILE A 222 15.12 26.45 -13.46
N CYS A 223 14.25 25.95 -14.34
CA CYS A 223 12.99 25.31 -13.95
C CYS A 223 13.25 23.92 -13.33
N SER A 224 12.87 23.72 -12.06
CA SER A 224 12.82 22.41 -11.41
C SER A 224 11.46 21.74 -11.63
N GLN A 225 10.36 22.44 -11.33
CA GLN A 225 8.98 21.97 -11.57
C GLN A 225 8.11 23.13 -12.08
N VAL A 226 7.02 22.82 -12.77
CA VAL A 226 6.17 23.81 -13.47
C VAL A 226 4.70 23.39 -13.44
N TRP A 227 3.80 24.36 -13.30
CA TRP A 227 2.34 24.18 -13.32
C TRP A 227 1.69 25.33 -14.11
N PRO A 228 1.09 25.07 -15.29
CA PRO A 228 0.32 26.09 -16.01
C PRO A 228 -0.89 26.58 -15.19
N SER A 229 -1.29 27.82 -15.42
CA SER A 229 -2.61 28.31 -15.03
C SER A 229 -3.69 27.57 -15.83
N PRO A 230 -4.91 27.38 -15.28
CA PRO A 230 -6.04 26.79 -16.02
C PRO A 230 -6.34 27.47 -17.36
N ASP A 231 -6.11 28.79 -17.48
CA ASP A 231 -6.29 29.57 -18.71
C ASP A 231 -5.09 29.55 -19.69
N LEU A 232 -4.03 28.83 -19.34
CA LEU A 232 -2.78 28.65 -20.09
C LEU A 232 -1.96 29.93 -20.39
N LYS A 233 -2.26 31.08 -19.78
CA LYS A 233 -1.50 32.34 -20.02
C LYS A 233 -0.29 32.53 -19.11
N THR A 234 -0.21 31.83 -17.98
CA THR A 234 0.92 31.94 -17.04
C THR A 234 1.34 30.55 -16.58
N VAL A 235 2.62 30.37 -16.28
CA VAL A 235 3.17 29.14 -15.69
C VAL A 235 3.76 29.49 -14.34
N LEU A 236 3.30 28.81 -13.29
CA LEU A 236 3.92 28.82 -11.97
C LEU A 236 5.16 27.93 -12.04
N VAL A 237 6.34 28.48 -11.77
CA VAL A 237 7.62 27.77 -11.85
C VAL A 237 8.25 27.67 -10.47
N LEU A 238 8.72 26.48 -10.10
CA LEU A 238 9.63 26.23 -8.99
C LEU A 238 11.07 26.17 -9.50
N SER A 239 12.00 26.85 -8.83
CA SER A 239 13.45 26.67 -8.97
C SER A 239 14.10 26.35 -7.62
N GLU A 240 15.36 25.91 -7.65
CA GLU A 240 16.18 25.62 -6.46
C GLU A 240 15.50 24.61 -5.49
N LYS A 241 14.79 23.60 -6.00
CA LYS A 241 14.08 22.62 -5.17
C LYS A 241 15.03 21.91 -4.19
N LYS A 242 14.70 21.95 -2.88
CA LYS A 242 15.29 21.12 -1.81
C LYS A 242 14.18 20.26 -1.21
N GLN A 243 14.37 18.94 -1.17
CA GLN A 243 13.42 17.99 -0.57
C GLN A 243 13.43 18.11 0.98
N ASN A 244 12.35 17.72 1.66
CA ASN A 244 12.20 17.80 3.11
C ASN A 244 11.86 16.44 3.76
N TRP A 245 10.74 15.83 3.37
CA TRP A 245 10.28 14.47 3.71
C TRP A 245 9.95 13.69 2.42
N ARG A 246 9.04 12.70 2.42
CA ARG A 246 8.72 11.89 1.22
C ARG A 246 8.09 12.70 0.10
N HIS A 247 7.20 13.64 0.42
CA HIS A 247 6.44 14.45 -0.54
C HIS A 247 6.79 15.94 -0.48
N SER A 248 7.11 16.49 0.68
CA SER A 248 7.36 17.92 0.89
C SER A 248 8.75 18.37 0.44
N PHE A 249 8.81 19.63 0.04
CA PHE A 249 10.00 20.31 -0.45
C PHE A 249 9.84 21.82 -0.29
N THR A 250 10.93 22.55 -0.51
CA THR A 250 10.92 24.01 -0.62
C THR A 250 11.64 24.47 -1.88
N GLY A 251 11.37 25.70 -2.34
CA GLY A 251 12.19 26.40 -3.34
C GLY A 251 11.67 27.80 -3.64
N LYS A 252 12.28 28.48 -4.62
CA LYS A 252 11.82 29.80 -5.07
C LYS A 252 10.74 29.64 -6.13
N TYR A 253 9.68 30.45 -6.07
CA TYR A 253 8.57 30.39 -7.01
C TYR A 253 8.46 31.66 -7.86
N TRP A 254 8.07 31.47 -9.12
CA TRP A 254 8.03 32.49 -10.14
C TRP A 254 6.73 32.41 -10.94
N LEU A 255 6.25 33.55 -11.41
CA LEU A 255 5.17 33.67 -12.38
C LEU A 255 5.81 33.93 -13.75
N PHE A 256 5.73 32.95 -14.65
CA PHE A 256 6.24 33.04 -16.02
C PHE A 256 5.11 33.30 -17.01
N ASP A 257 5.18 34.41 -17.72
CA ASP A 257 4.18 34.87 -18.67
C ASP A 257 4.40 34.24 -20.06
N VAL A 258 3.35 33.61 -20.62
CA VAL A 258 3.46 32.78 -21.82
C VAL A 258 3.58 33.62 -23.10
N ASP A 259 2.92 34.78 -23.19
CA ASP A 259 2.97 35.62 -24.40
C ASP A 259 4.31 36.36 -24.54
N THR A 260 4.86 36.85 -23.44
CA THR A 260 6.16 37.56 -23.41
C THR A 260 7.37 36.66 -23.25
N GLN A 261 7.18 35.43 -22.75
CA GLN A 261 8.24 34.50 -22.36
C GLN A 261 9.19 35.08 -21.28
N THR A 262 8.64 35.88 -20.36
CA THR A 262 9.39 36.52 -19.24
C THR A 262 8.86 36.09 -17.88
N GLY A 263 9.66 36.26 -16.82
CA GLY A 263 9.28 35.88 -15.46
C GLY A 263 9.37 37.02 -14.44
N GLN A 264 8.61 36.89 -13.35
CA GLN A 264 8.75 37.70 -12.14
C GLN A 264 8.65 36.79 -10.89
N PRO A 265 9.16 37.21 -9.72
CA PRO A 265 8.98 36.45 -8.48
C PRO A 265 7.50 36.31 -8.13
N LEU A 266 7.10 35.20 -7.51
CA LEU A 266 5.75 35.03 -6.98
C LEU A 266 5.46 36.09 -5.91
N ASP A 267 6.40 36.30 -4.98
CA ASP A 267 6.43 37.40 -4.02
C ASP A 267 7.57 38.38 -4.35
N PRO A 268 7.29 39.55 -4.96
CA PRO A 268 8.31 40.55 -5.28
C PRO A 268 8.94 41.25 -4.07
N ALA A 269 8.36 41.14 -2.87
CA ALA A 269 8.91 41.75 -1.65
C ALA A 269 9.91 40.82 -0.94
N ALA A 270 9.88 39.52 -1.25
CA ALA A 270 10.67 38.49 -0.59
C ALA A 270 11.10 37.37 -1.57
N GLN A 271 11.59 37.77 -2.76
CA GLN A 271 11.98 36.90 -3.87
C GLN A 271 12.98 35.78 -3.51
N ASP A 272 13.80 36.02 -2.47
CA ASP A 272 14.88 35.11 -2.05
C ASP A 272 14.43 34.09 -0.99
N GLN A 273 13.25 34.29 -0.39
CA GLN A 273 12.68 33.34 0.56
C GLN A 273 12.14 32.09 -0.15
N ARG A 274 12.15 30.97 0.58
CA ARG A 274 11.72 29.67 0.06
C ARG A 274 10.27 29.41 0.46
N ILE A 275 9.52 28.82 -0.47
CA ILE A 275 8.08 28.53 -0.35
C ILE A 275 7.92 27.00 -0.36
N GLN A 276 7.02 26.49 0.49
CA GLN A 276 6.76 25.06 0.72
C GLN A 276 5.71 24.49 -0.22
N LEU A 277 4.70 25.31 -0.56
CA LEU A 277 3.57 24.96 -1.40
C LEU A 277 3.10 26.22 -2.14
N ALA A 278 2.69 26.09 -3.40
CA ALA A 278 1.95 27.14 -4.12
C ALA A 278 0.94 26.50 -5.08
N SER A 279 -0.25 27.07 -5.18
CA SER A 279 -1.39 26.50 -5.91
C SER A 279 -2.25 27.56 -6.60
N TRP A 280 -2.63 27.30 -7.84
CA TRP A 280 -3.44 28.19 -8.69
C TRP A 280 -4.89 28.29 -8.22
N SER A 281 -5.42 29.51 -8.24
CA SER A 281 -6.86 29.76 -8.33
C SER A 281 -7.42 29.06 -9.58
N PRO A 282 -8.57 28.36 -9.51
CA PRO A 282 -9.23 27.77 -10.69
C PRO A 282 -9.57 28.82 -11.77
N GLN A 283 -9.66 30.10 -11.39
CA GLN A 283 -9.94 31.24 -12.27
C GLN A 283 -8.68 31.82 -12.92
N SER A 284 -7.49 31.26 -12.63
CA SER A 284 -6.17 31.73 -13.09
C SER A 284 -5.78 33.15 -12.62
N ASP A 285 -6.58 33.78 -11.76
CA ASP A 285 -6.43 35.18 -11.36
C ASP A 285 -5.55 35.40 -10.10
N ALA A 286 -5.24 34.31 -9.38
CA ALA A 286 -4.44 34.34 -8.16
C ALA A 286 -3.68 33.03 -7.91
N VAL A 287 -2.69 33.09 -7.02
CA VAL A 287 -1.96 31.95 -6.44
C VAL A 287 -1.99 32.07 -4.92
N VAL A 288 -2.36 30.99 -4.23
CA VAL A 288 -2.14 30.85 -2.78
C VAL A 288 -0.84 30.09 -2.54
N PHE A 289 -0.08 30.45 -1.52
CA PHE A 289 1.19 29.78 -1.20
C PHE A 289 1.49 29.78 0.30
N THR A 290 2.25 28.78 0.75
CA THR A 290 2.72 28.65 2.13
C THR A 290 4.23 28.85 2.22
N ARG A 291 4.67 29.72 3.12
CA ARG A 291 6.07 30.01 3.45
C ARG A 291 6.20 30.19 4.95
N ASP A 292 7.28 29.68 5.53
CA ASP A 292 7.54 29.77 6.98
C ASP A 292 6.29 29.33 7.78
N ASN A 293 5.66 28.25 7.31
CA ASN A 293 4.39 27.68 7.78
C ASN A 293 3.15 28.61 7.74
N ASN A 294 3.25 29.81 7.16
CA ASN A 294 2.16 30.78 7.02
C ASN A 294 1.63 30.86 5.59
N MET A 295 0.33 31.11 5.44
CA MET A 295 -0.34 31.22 4.14
C MET A 295 -0.39 32.67 3.63
N PHE A 296 -0.26 32.80 2.31
CA PHE A 296 -0.24 34.07 1.59
C PHE A 296 -1.05 33.96 0.28
N LEU A 297 -1.65 35.06 -0.16
CA LEU A 297 -2.37 35.16 -1.43
C LEU A 297 -1.75 36.21 -2.36
N ARG A 298 -1.55 35.84 -3.62
CA ARG A 298 -1.01 36.68 -4.68
C ARG A 298 -2.00 36.81 -5.83
N LYS A 299 -2.74 37.92 -5.91
CA LYS A 299 -3.62 38.23 -7.06
C LYS A 299 -2.80 38.79 -8.22
N LEU A 300 -2.94 38.21 -9.42
CA LEU A 300 -2.13 38.58 -10.59
C LEU A 300 -2.32 40.04 -11.04
N SER A 301 -3.47 40.64 -10.70
CA SER A 301 -3.82 42.03 -11.02
C SER A 301 -3.10 43.10 -10.17
N SER A 302 -2.44 42.73 -9.07
CA SER A 302 -1.55 43.60 -8.29
C SER A 302 -0.11 43.08 -8.37
N LYS A 303 0.86 43.76 -7.74
CA LYS A 303 2.16 43.18 -7.33
C LYS A 303 2.24 42.84 -5.84
N GLU A 304 1.24 43.21 -5.06
CA GLU A 304 1.20 42.98 -3.61
C GLU A 304 0.85 41.54 -3.26
N VAL A 305 1.28 41.12 -2.07
CA VAL A 305 0.92 39.85 -1.43
C VAL A 305 0.03 40.15 -0.23
N THR A 306 -1.12 39.49 -0.14
CA THR A 306 -1.96 39.51 1.06
C THR A 306 -1.48 38.39 2.00
N THR A 307 -1.18 38.73 3.25
CA THR A 307 -0.92 37.73 4.29
C THR A 307 -2.26 37.15 4.75
N ILE A 308 -2.37 35.82 4.83
CA ILE A 308 -3.56 35.13 5.35
C ILE A 308 -3.34 34.83 6.84
N THR A 309 -2.28 34.08 7.18
CA THR A 309 -1.89 33.75 8.56
C THR A 309 -0.55 34.39 8.94
N SER A 310 -0.28 34.55 10.23
CA SER A 310 0.95 35.23 10.72
C SER A 310 1.57 34.65 11.99
N ASP A 311 1.00 33.56 12.51
CA ASP A 311 1.38 32.85 13.74
C ASP A 311 1.95 31.45 13.46
N GLY A 312 2.01 31.02 12.20
CA GLY A 312 2.70 29.79 11.79
C GLY A 312 4.20 29.86 12.12
N GLY A 313 4.78 28.71 12.43
CA GLY A 313 6.14 28.60 12.97
C GLY A 313 6.49 27.15 13.25
N VAL A 314 7.31 26.88 14.28
CA VAL A 314 7.78 25.53 14.62
C VAL A 314 6.62 24.56 14.88
N ASP A 315 5.64 24.94 15.70
CA ASP A 315 4.54 24.05 16.10
C ASP A 315 3.23 24.25 15.32
N LEU A 316 3.11 25.30 14.50
CA LEU A 316 1.87 25.72 13.85
C LEU A 316 2.04 25.77 12.33
N PHE A 317 1.22 24.99 11.61
CA PHE A 317 1.29 24.80 10.16
C PHE A 317 -0.05 25.19 9.51
N TYR A 318 0.01 25.94 8.41
CA TYR A 318 -1.17 26.39 7.67
C TYR A 318 -1.11 26.00 6.18
N GLY A 319 -2.10 25.22 5.74
CA GLY A 319 -2.25 24.81 4.34
C GLY A 319 -1.29 23.73 3.84
N VAL A 320 -0.35 23.30 4.68
CA VAL A 320 0.57 22.17 4.50
C VAL A 320 0.43 21.22 5.70
N PRO A 321 0.63 19.91 5.53
CA PRO A 321 0.64 18.96 6.63
C PRO A 321 1.93 19.05 7.48
N ASP A 322 1.87 18.50 8.69
CA ASP A 322 3.02 18.06 9.47
C ASP A 322 3.55 16.70 8.97
N TRP A 323 4.53 16.10 9.66
CA TRP A 323 5.09 14.80 9.28
C TRP A 323 4.03 13.68 9.21
N VAL A 324 3.18 13.52 10.23
CA VAL A 324 2.26 12.36 10.28
C VAL A 324 1.10 12.54 9.30
N TYR A 325 0.62 13.76 9.08
CA TYR A 325 -0.37 14.01 8.03
C TYR A 325 0.20 13.89 6.62
N GLU A 326 1.49 14.21 6.41
CA GLU A 326 2.15 14.04 5.12
C GLU A 326 2.26 12.55 4.76
N GLU A 327 2.73 11.72 5.69
CA GLU A 327 3.07 10.32 5.43
C GLU A 327 1.86 9.37 5.56
N GLU A 328 1.04 9.52 6.60
CA GLU A 328 -0.05 8.57 6.98
C GLU A 328 -1.44 8.97 6.51
N VAL A 329 -1.75 10.27 6.42
CA VAL A 329 -3.11 10.74 6.13
C VAL A 329 -3.29 11.08 4.65
N PHE A 330 -2.43 11.92 4.07
CA PHE A 330 -2.59 12.41 2.70
C PHE A 330 -1.59 11.83 1.67
N SER A 331 -0.44 11.30 2.10
CA SER A 331 0.65 10.88 1.21
C SER A 331 0.97 11.95 0.14
N GLY A 332 1.12 13.19 0.61
CA GLY A 332 1.21 14.39 -0.23
C GLY A 332 1.43 15.68 0.57
N ASN A 333 2.03 16.70 -0.05
CA ASN A 333 2.53 17.91 0.60
C ASN A 333 1.53 19.09 0.68
N SER A 334 0.22 18.83 0.58
CA SER A 334 -0.80 19.89 0.46
C SER A 334 -2.03 19.61 1.31
N ALA A 335 -2.32 20.54 2.22
CA ALA A 335 -3.54 20.59 3.02
C ALA A 335 -4.35 21.87 2.70
N THR A 336 -4.41 22.23 1.41
CA THR A 336 -5.09 23.42 0.86
C THR A 336 -5.97 23.02 -0.34
N TRP A 337 -7.22 23.47 -0.35
CA TRP A 337 -8.21 23.19 -1.40
C TRP A 337 -8.97 24.46 -1.81
N TRP A 338 -8.86 24.85 -3.08
CA TRP A 338 -9.65 25.95 -3.66
C TRP A 338 -11.09 25.54 -3.92
N ALA A 339 -12.04 26.44 -3.64
CA ALA A 339 -13.39 26.35 -4.19
C ALA A 339 -13.35 26.53 -5.71
N HIS A 340 -14.19 25.80 -6.45
CA HIS A 340 -14.25 25.88 -7.92
C HIS A 340 -14.55 27.28 -8.48
N ASP A 341 -15.06 28.21 -7.67
CA ASP A 341 -15.38 29.60 -8.04
C ASP A 341 -14.30 30.63 -7.65
N GLY A 342 -13.22 30.19 -6.99
CA GLY A 342 -12.10 31.04 -6.56
C GLY A 342 -12.41 32.00 -5.41
N ASN A 343 -13.65 32.00 -4.88
CA ASN A 343 -14.06 32.93 -3.83
C ASN A 343 -13.62 32.47 -2.43
N TYR A 344 -13.31 31.19 -2.27
CA TYR A 344 -12.93 30.59 -0.99
C TYR A 344 -11.77 29.61 -1.12
N ILE A 345 -10.97 29.53 -0.05
CA ILE A 345 -9.91 28.55 0.13
C ILE A 345 -10.20 27.81 1.42
N ALA A 346 -10.28 26.48 1.38
CA ALA A 346 -10.26 25.63 2.57
C ALA A 346 -8.82 25.21 2.85
N PHE A 347 -8.41 25.19 4.11
CA PHE A 347 -7.07 24.77 4.51
C PHE A 347 -7.07 24.18 5.92
N LEU A 348 -6.14 23.27 6.19
CA LEU A 348 -5.90 22.82 7.55
C LEU A 348 -5.03 23.82 8.30
N ARG A 349 -5.34 23.95 9.59
CA ARG A 349 -4.48 24.48 10.63
C ARG A 349 -4.07 23.28 11.51
N THR A 350 -2.78 23.00 11.58
CA THR A 350 -2.22 21.92 12.39
C THR A 350 -1.40 22.51 13.54
N ASN A 351 -1.52 21.91 14.73
CA ASN A 351 -0.78 22.27 15.93
C ASN A 351 -0.08 21.02 16.53
N GLU A 352 1.24 20.96 16.41
CA GLU A 352 2.09 19.86 16.91
C GLU A 352 2.88 20.20 18.20
N SER A 353 2.50 21.26 18.92
CA SER A 353 3.16 21.65 20.18
C SER A 353 3.10 20.61 21.29
N ALA A 354 2.14 19.68 21.24
CA ALA A 354 2.03 18.55 22.16
C ALA A 354 2.74 17.27 21.67
N VAL A 355 3.17 17.22 20.41
CA VAL A 355 3.78 16.04 19.79
C VAL A 355 5.24 15.91 20.27
N PRO A 356 5.68 14.73 20.76
CA PRO A 356 7.07 14.51 21.14
C PRO A 356 8.03 14.54 19.94
N GLU A 357 9.27 14.94 20.20
CA GLU A 357 10.37 14.89 19.23
C GLU A 357 11.13 13.56 19.33
N TYR A 358 11.59 13.06 18.19
CA TYR A 358 12.50 11.92 18.06
C TYR A 358 13.82 12.34 17.37
N PRO A 359 14.99 12.09 17.97
CA PRO A 359 16.28 12.48 17.41
C PRO A 359 16.79 11.48 16.37
N VAL A 360 16.83 11.87 15.09
CA VAL A 360 17.51 11.12 14.02
C VAL A 360 18.95 11.62 13.89
N GLN A 361 19.92 10.70 14.03
CA GLN A 361 21.35 11.02 14.01
C GLN A 361 22.00 10.68 12.66
N TYR A 362 22.74 11.63 12.10
CA TYR A 362 23.52 11.51 10.88
C TYR A 362 25.01 11.66 11.21
N PHE A 363 25.76 10.57 11.04
CA PHE A 363 27.15 10.41 11.46
C PHE A 363 28.17 10.72 10.35
N VAL A 364 27.71 10.83 9.09
CA VAL A 364 28.56 10.98 7.89
C VAL A 364 28.06 12.11 6.97
N SER A 365 26.74 12.31 6.94
CA SER A 365 26.03 13.30 6.14
C SER A 365 25.51 14.45 7.00
N ARG A 366 25.15 15.56 6.34
CA ARG A 366 24.55 16.74 6.97
C ARG A 366 23.32 17.19 6.18
N PRO A 367 22.13 16.59 6.42
CA PRO A 367 20.89 16.91 5.69
C PRO A 367 20.46 18.38 5.75
N SER A 368 20.81 19.10 6.82
CA SER A 368 20.71 20.55 6.93
C SER A 368 21.33 21.26 5.73
N GLY A 369 22.47 20.77 5.24
CA GLY A 369 23.34 21.49 4.31
C GLY A 369 24.07 22.68 4.97
N GLU A 370 24.09 22.75 6.30
CA GLU A 370 24.76 23.80 7.06
C GLU A 370 26.15 23.31 7.52
N ASP A 371 27.14 24.21 7.44
CA ASP A 371 28.47 23.95 7.97
C ASP A 371 28.41 23.90 9.52
N PRO A 372 29.03 22.90 10.17
CA PRO A 372 29.12 22.85 11.63
C PRO A 372 29.89 24.06 12.20
N ASN A 373 29.62 24.41 13.46
CA ASN A 373 30.40 25.45 14.14
C ASN A 373 31.89 25.07 14.21
N LEU A 374 32.76 26.07 14.23
CA LEU A 374 34.21 25.88 14.31
C LEU A 374 34.60 25.12 15.60
N GLY A 375 35.18 23.93 15.44
CA GLY A 375 35.50 22.98 16.52
C GLY A 375 34.45 21.89 16.76
N GLU A 376 33.28 21.95 16.11
CA GLU A 376 32.20 20.96 16.20
C GLU A 376 32.15 20.02 14.97
N GLU A 377 33.13 20.10 14.06
CA GLU A 377 33.11 19.40 12.76
C GLU A 377 33.11 17.87 12.85
N ASN A 378 33.45 17.33 14.02
CA ASN A 378 33.51 15.89 14.31
C ASN A 378 32.25 15.37 15.04
N TYR A 379 31.25 16.23 15.29
CA TYR A 379 29.99 15.83 15.91
C TYR A 379 28.94 15.48 14.84
N PRO A 380 28.14 14.40 15.04
CA PRO A 380 26.98 14.09 14.21
C PRO A 380 26.01 15.26 14.09
N GLU A 381 25.28 15.33 12.98
CA GLU A 381 24.08 16.15 12.90
C GLU A 381 22.90 15.39 13.54
N VAL A 382 22.07 16.10 14.29
CA VAL A 382 20.83 15.56 14.85
C VAL A 382 19.67 16.34 14.25
N ARG A 383 18.71 15.62 13.66
CA ARG A 383 17.44 16.16 13.19
C ARG A 383 16.34 15.67 14.13
N GLU A 384 15.79 16.58 14.93
CA GLU A 384 14.59 16.30 15.71
C GLU A 384 13.39 16.20 14.77
N ILE A 385 12.55 15.18 14.95
CA ILE A 385 11.33 14.94 14.18
C ILE A 385 10.15 14.88 15.14
N LYS A 386 9.15 15.73 14.93
CA LYS A 386 7.86 15.66 15.62
C LYS A 386 7.14 14.39 15.17
N TYR A 387 7.12 13.38 16.03
CA TYR A 387 6.72 12.02 15.68
C TYR A 387 5.85 11.44 16.81
N PRO A 388 4.52 11.42 16.66
CA PRO A 388 3.63 10.89 17.68
C PRO A 388 3.68 9.37 17.66
N LYS A 389 4.47 8.74 18.56
CA LYS A 389 4.45 7.27 18.73
C LYS A 389 3.11 6.79 19.31
N ALA A 390 2.77 5.52 19.13
CA ALA A 390 1.56 4.95 19.72
C ALA A 390 1.40 5.24 21.22
N GLY A 391 0.26 5.83 21.59
CA GLY A 391 -0.10 6.28 22.93
C GLY A 391 0.33 7.73 23.26
N ALA A 392 1.04 8.43 22.38
CA ALA A 392 1.46 9.82 22.56
C ALA A 392 0.40 10.84 22.10
N PRO A 393 0.53 12.14 22.40
CA PRO A 393 -0.34 13.16 21.82
C PRO A 393 -0.15 13.25 20.30
N ASN A 394 -1.26 13.29 19.56
CA ASN A 394 -1.28 13.58 18.13
C ASN A 394 -1.28 15.10 17.90
N PRO A 395 -0.91 15.58 16.69
CA PRO A 395 -1.18 16.97 16.33
C PRO A 395 -2.69 17.25 16.33
N ILE A 396 -3.08 18.43 16.82
CA ILE A 396 -4.47 18.90 16.76
C ILE A 396 -4.71 19.57 15.41
N VAL A 397 -5.79 19.20 14.73
CA VAL A 397 -6.08 19.65 13.36
C VAL A 397 -7.48 20.25 13.24
N ASP A 398 -7.51 21.49 12.75
CA ASP A 398 -8.72 22.28 12.48
C ASP A 398 -8.89 22.52 10.98
N LEU A 399 -10.14 22.53 10.50
CA LEU A 399 -10.46 23.05 9.16
C LEU A 399 -10.81 24.54 9.25
N GLN A 400 -10.13 25.34 8.44
CA GLN A 400 -10.38 26.77 8.29
C GLN A 400 -10.70 27.13 6.84
N PHE A 401 -11.42 28.24 6.67
CA PHE A 401 -11.82 28.80 5.39
C PHE A 401 -11.40 30.26 5.30
N TYR A 402 -10.92 30.68 4.13
CA TYR A 402 -10.59 32.08 3.83
C TYR A 402 -11.48 32.62 2.72
N ASP A 403 -12.20 33.72 2.97
CA ASP A 403 -12.97 34.46 1.96
C ASP A 403 -12.03 35.42 1.20
N VAL A 404 -11.77 35.09 -0.06
CA VAL A 404 -10.81 35.78 -0.96
C VAL A 404 -11.28 37.21 -1.32
N ARG A 405 -12.55 37.55 -1.07
CA ARG A 405 -13.13 38.87 -1.32
C ARG A 405 -13.18 39.74 -0.07
N LYS A 406 -13.45 39.15 1.10
CA LYS A 406 -13.48 39.87 2.39
C LYS A 406 -12.09 39.99 3.04
N GLY A 407 -11.17 39.07 2.76
CA GLY A 407 -9.91 38.96 3.49
C GLY A 407 -10.09 38.40 4.91
N GLU A 408 -10.99 37.43 5.07
CA GLU A 408 -11.46 36.95 6.38
C GLU A 408 -11.24 35.44 6.51
N ILE A 409 -10.55 35.01 7.59
CA ILE A 409 -10.50 33.61 8.03
C ILE A 409 -11.71 33.32 8.94
N PHE A 410 -12.33 32.16 8.77
CA PHE A 410 -13.39 31.63 9.63
C PHE A 410 -13.38 30.10 9.64
N SER A 411 -13.98 29.50 10.65
CA SER A 411 -14.34 28.07 10.66
C SER A 411 -15.86 27.90 10.54
N VAL A 412 -16.31 26.67 10.29
CA VAL A 412 -17.73 26.29 10.31
C VAL A 412 -17.93 25.21 11.36
N ASP A 413 -18.73 25.53 12.37
CA ASP A 413 -19.04 24.59 13.46
C ASP A 413 -19.99 23.49 12.97
N VAL A 414 -19.71 22.25 13.40
CA VAL A 414 -20.54 21.08 13.15
C VAL A 414 -20.74 20.37 14.49
N ALA A 415 -22.00 20.21 14.91
CA ALA A 415 -22.33 19.49 16.13
C ALA A 415 -21.99 18.00 16.06
N ASP A 416 -21.78 17.37 17.21
CA ASP A 416 -21.57 15.92 17.40
C ASP A 416 -20.34 15.32 16.66
N ARG A 417 -19.39 16.18 16.30
CA ARG A 417 -18.02 15.85 15.86
C ARG A 417 -17.18 15.16 16.95
N PHE A 418 -16.06 14.60 16.54
CA PHE A 418 -15.02 14.13 17.46
C PHE A 418 -14.31 15.32 18.17
N PRO A 419 -13.97 15.19 19.47
CA PRO A 419 -13.06 16.08 20.18
C PRO A 419 -11.71 16.22 19.49
N ASP A 420 -11.03 17.34 19.70
CA ASP A 420 -9.79 17.73 18.99
C ASP A 420 -8.64 16.71 19.14
N ASP A 421 -8.52 16.07 20.30
CA ASP A 421 -7.52 15.04 20.63
C ASP A 421 -7.86 13.65 20.07
N ASN A 422 -9.05 13.51 19.49
CA ASN A 422 -9.61 12.27 18.95
C ASN A 422 -10.14 12.45 17.50
N ARG A 423 -9.75 13.51 16.79
CA ARG A 423 -10.26 13.84 15.45
C ARG A 423 -9.17 13.76 14.39
N LEU A 424 -9.39 12.96 13.35
CA LEU A 424 -8.57 12.92 12.13
C LEU A 424 -9.39 13.39 10.93
N ILE A 425 -9.05 14.53 10.34
CA ILE A 425 -9.63 15.00 9.07
C ILE A 425 -8.88 14.35 7.90
N ILE A 426 -9.53 13.44 7.18
CA ILE A 426 -8.89 12.54 6.20
C ILE A 426 -9.18 12.92 4.73
N GLU A 427 -10.22 13.71 4.46
CA GLU A 427 -10.54 14.23 3.13
C GLU A 427 -11.34 15.55 3.24
N VAL A 428 -11.09 16.49 2.32
CA VAL A 428 -11.86 17.74 2.16
C VAL A 428 -12.22 17.90 0.68
N LEU A 429 -13.51 17.97 0.37
CA LEU A 429 -14.04 17.98 -0.99
C LEU A 429 -15.03 19.14 -1.19
N TRP A 430 -14.70 20.07 -2.09
CA TRP A 430 -15.63 21.12 -2.51
C TRP A 430 -16.77 20.55 -3.38
N ALA A 431 -17.99 20.99 -3.10
CA ALA A 431 -19.19 20.76 -3.88
C ALA A 431 -19.74 22.10 -4.43
N SER A 432 -20.92 22.09 -5.05
CA SER A 432 -21.49 23.32 -5.62
C SER A 432 -21.86 24.37 -4.56
N ASN A 433 -21.99 25.63 -5.00
CA ASN A 433 -22.60 26.73 -4.23
C ASN A 433 -22.00 26.96 -2.82
N GLY A 434 -20.70 26.76 -2.64
CA GLY A 434 -20.01 26.96 -1.36
C GLY A 434 -20.19 25.83 -0.34
N LYS A 435 -20.73 24.69 -0.75
CA LYS A 435 -20.80 23.48 0.09
C LYS A 435 -19.46 22.75 0.08
N VAL A 436 -19.10 22.15 1.22
CA VAL A 436 -17.90 21.34 1.43
C VAL A 436 -18.27 20.06 2.16
N LEU A 437 -17.84 18.92 1.64
CA LEU A 437 -17.84 17.65 2.36
C LEU A 437 -16.50 17.51 3.09
N VAL A 438 -16.55 17.14 4.36
CA VAL A 438 -15.38 16.86 5.20
C VAL A 438 -15.50 15.44 5.74
N ARG A 439 -14.54 14.59 5.41
CA ARG A 439 -14.45 13.20 5.86
C ARG A 439 -13.54 13.15 7.07
N GLU A 440 -14.04 12.56 8.15
CA GLU A 440 -13.38 12.52 9.45
C GLU A 440 -13.46 11.12 10.02
N THR A 441 -12.45 10.74 10.79
CA THR A 441 -12.48 9.52 11.60
C THR A 441 -11.96 9.80 13.01
N ASN A 442 -12.27 8.91 13.95
CA ASN A 442 -11.69 8.97 15.29
C ASN A 442 -10.22 8.54 15.26
N ARG A 443 -9.47 8.81 16.33
CA ARG A 443 -8.03 8.48 16.45
C ARG A 443 -7.69 7.02 16.15
N GLU A 444 -8.54 6.10 16.58
CA GLU A 444 -8.42 4.64 16.42
C GLU A 444 -9.13 4.11 15.14
N SER A 445 -9.65 5.03 14.34
CA SER A 445 -10.19 4.90 12.99
C SER A 445 -11.26 3.81 12.79
N ASP A 446 -12.26 3.68 13.67
CA ASP A 446 -13.45 2.85 13.42
C ASP A 446 -14.74 3.61 13.13
N ILE A 447 -14.85 4.86 13.53
CA ILE A 447 -16.06 5.65 13.33
C ILE A 447 -15.78 6.65 12.22
N LEU A 448 -16.44 6.46 11.07
CA LEU A 448 -16.48 7.43 9.98
C LEU A 448 -17.54 8.49 10.29
N ILE A 449 -17.20 9.76 10.14
CA ILE A 449 -18.13 10.88 10.03
C ILE A 449 -17.88 11.57 8.69
N ILE A 450 -18.94 11.82 7.92
CA ILE A 450 -18.91 12.80 6.84
C ILE A 450 -19.85 13.93 7.23
N SER A 451 -19.33 15.16 7.23
CA SER A 451 -20.11 16.37 7.44
C SER A 451 -20.20 17.20 6.17
N ALA A 452 -21.33 17.88 6.00
CA ALA A 452 -21.53 18.89 4.97
C ALA A 452 -21.57 20.27 5.63
N SER A 453 -20.63 21.13 5.25
CA SER A 453 -20.55 22.54 5.65
C SER A 453 -20.97 23.44 4.49
N ASP A 454 -21.66 24.54 4.78
CA ASP A 454 -21.95 25.63 3.84
C ASP A 454 -21.21 26.89 4.29
N VAL A 455 -20.22 27.32 3.51
CA VAL A 455 -19.37 28.48 3.84
C VAL A 455 -20.08 29.83 3.65
N LEU A 456 -21.23 29.85 2.96
CA LEU A 456 -22.04 31.05 2.73
C LEU A 456 -22.91 31.37 3.96
N SER A 457 -23.57 30.35 4.52
CA SER A 457 -24.34 30.50 5.77
C SER A 457 -23.50 30.33 7.04
N ARG A 458 -22.28 29.77 6.92
CA ARG A 458 -21.43 29.33 8.04
C ARG A 458 -22.13 28.33 8.97
N THR A 459 -22.86 27.38 8.37
CA THR A 459 -23.49 26.28 9.11
C THR A 459 -23.04 24.94 8.55
N GLY A 460 -22.98 23.91 9.38
CA GLY A 460 -22.69 22.56 8.92
C GLY A 460 -23.39 21.49 9.76
N LYS A 461 -23.50 20.29 9.19
CA LYS A 461 -24.17 19.13 9.80
C LYS A 461 -23.48 17.83 9.41
N ILE A 462 -23.55 16.82 10.27
CA ILE A 462 -23.23 15.45 9.89
C ILE A 462 -24.27 14.97 8.85
N VAL A 463 -23.79 14.34 7.78
CA VAL A 463 -24.62 13.77 6.71
C VAL A 463 -24.52 12.25 6.61
N ARG A 464 -23.40 11.67 7.07
CA ARG A 464 -23.20 10.22 7.18
C ARG A 464 -22.36 9.93 8.42
N LYS A 465 -22.70 8.87 9.15
CA LYS A 465 -21.93 8.34 10.27
C LYS A 465 -22.00 6.83 10.25
N GLU A 466 -20.87 6.16 10.29
CA GLU A 466 -20.75 4.69 10.22
C GLU A 466 -19.77 4.21 11.28
N ASP A 467 -20.13 3.12 11.95
CA ASP A 467 -19.30 2.43 12.94
C ASP A 467 -18.80 1.13 12.30
N ILE A 468 -17.57 1.15 11.81
CA ILE A 468 -16.98 0.04 11.06
C ILE A 468 -16.53 -1.08 12.03
N ASN A 469 -16.25 -0.76 13.29
CA ASN A 469 -15.99 -1.76 14.33
C ASN A 469 -17.25 -2.60 14.61
N ALA A 470 -18.40 -1.94 14.75
CA ALA A 470 -19.69 -2.60 14.89
C ALA A 470 -20.15 -3.33 13.61
N LEU A 471 -19.66 -2.93 12.43
CA LEU A 471 -20.02 -3.54 11.14
C LEU A 471 -19.37 -4.92 10.94
N ASP A 472 -18.04 -5.01 11.00
CA ASP A 472 -17.30 -6.25 10.74
C ASP A 472 -16.05 -6.46 11.61
N GLY A 473 -15.95 -5.72 12.72
CA GLY A 473 -14.70 -5.58 13.47
C GLY A 473 -13.67 -4.87 12.60
N GLY A 474 -14.05 -3.72 12.00
CA GLY A 474 -13.35 -3.05 10.92
C GLY A 474 -13.01 -1.58 11.15
N TRP A 475 -12.55 -0.90 10.08
CA TRP A 475 -11.99 0.44 10.15
C TRP A 475 -12.15 1.29 8.91
N VAL A 476 -11.80 2.56 9.07
CA VAL A 476 -11.73 3.59 8.05
C VAL A 476 -10.28 3.72 7.56
N GLU A 477 -10.06 3.56 6.25
CA GLU A 477 -8.82 3.99 5.61
C GLU A 477 -8.89 5.50 5.26
N PRO A 478 -7.79 6.27 5.41
CA PRO A 478 -7.71 7.66 5.02
C PRO A 478 -7.52 7.77 3.50
N THR A 479 -8.62 7.65 2.76
CA THR A 479 -8.64 7.79 1.30
C THR A 479 -9.16 9.15 0.85
N GLN A 480 -8.63 9.64 -0.29
CA GLN A 480 -9.06 10.88 -0.95
C GLN A 480 -9.62 10.60 -2.36
N SER A 481 -10.44 9.56 -2.48
CA SER A 481 -11.02 9.12 -3.77
C SER A 481 -12.46 9.58 -4.00
N THR A 482 -13.09 10.30 -3.07
CA THR A 482 -14.49 10.75 -3.23
C THR A 482 -14.60 11.75 -4.38
N ARG A 483 -15.54 11.53 -5.29
CA ARG A 483 -15.75 12.41 -6.46
C ARG A 483 -17.10 13.10 -6.40
N PHE A 484 -17.09 14.43 -6.32
CA PHE A 484 -18.28 15.27 -6.43
C PHE A 484 -18.94 15.11 -7.81
N ILE A 485 -20.27 15.07 -7.83
CA ILE A 485 -21.12 14.96 -9.02
C ILE A 485 -22.10 16.15 -9.01
N PRO A 486 -22.00 17.11 -9.94
CA PRO A 486 -22.90 18.26 -9.97
C PRO A 486 -24.32 17.87 -10.43
N ALA A 487 -25.29 18.61 -9.90
CA ALA A 487 -26.65 18.62 -10.40
C ALA A 487 -26.70 18.91 -11.92
N ASP A 488 -27.51 18.14 -12.63
CA ASP A 488 -27.86 18.34 -14.03
C ASP A 488 -29.29 17.85 -14.26
N PRO A 489 -30.30 18.71 -13.97
CA PRO A 489 -31.70 18.35 -14.15
C PRO A 489 -32.06 18.03 -15.61
N SER A 490 -31.25 18.47 -16.58
CA SER A 490 -31.47 18.20 -18.01
C SER A 490 -31.12 16.77 -18.40
N ASN A 491 -30.11 16.18 -17.74
CA ASN A 491 -29.72 14.78 -17.87
C ASN A 491 -30.18 13.90 -16.68
N GLY A 492 -31.25 14.32 -15.99
CA GLY A 492 -31.92 13.49 -14.97
C GLY A 492 -31.26 13.45 -13.59
N ARG A 493 -30.28 14.33 -13.30
CA ARG A 493 -29.70 14.52 -11.96
C ARG A 493 -30.28 15.80 -11.32
N PRO A 494 -31.43 15.75 -10.61
CA PRO A 494 -32.07 16.98 -10.10
C PRO A 494 -31.25 17.69 -9.02
N GLU A 495 -30.46 16.93 -8.25
CA GLU A 495 -29.68 17.39 -7.11
C GLU A 495 -28.19 17.11 -7.29
N ASP A 496 -27.36 17.78 -6.49
CA ASP A 496 -25.94 17.46 -6.33
C ASP A 496 -25.75 16.04 -5.74
N GLY A 497 -24.56 15.48 -5.91
CA GLY A 497 -24.20 14.22 -5.27
C GLY A 497 -22.69 14.00 -5.17
N TYR A 498 -22.30 12.82 -4.69
CA TYR A 498 -20.93 12.33 -4.73
C TYR A 498 -20.90 10.81 -4.89
N ILE A 499 -19.84 10.29 -5.51
CA ILE A 499 -19.53 8.86 -5.55
C ILE A 499 -18.40 8.61 -4.54
N ASP A 500 -18.60 7.62 -3.68
CA ASP A 500 -17.65 7.15 -2.68
C ASP A 500 -17.57 5.61 -2.70
N THR A 501 -16.52 5.06 -2.09
CA THR A 501 -16.41 3.64 -1.79
C THR A 501 -17.03 3.34 -0.43
N VAL A 502 -17.83 2.26 -0.35
CA VAL A 502 -18.54 1.82 0.85
C VAL A 502 -18.37 0.32 1.06
N ILE A 503 -18.45 -0.14 2.30
CA ILE A 503 -18.47 -1.58 2.59
C ILE A 503 -19.88 -2.13 2.31
N HIS A 504 -20.00 -3.00 1.32
CA HIS A 504 -21.25 -3.67 0.94
C HIS A 504 -21.00 -5.15 0.67
N GLU A 505 -21.88 -6.03 1.18
CA GLU A 505 -21.73 -7.50 1.10
C GLU A 505 -20.36 -8.03 1.62
N GLY A 506 -19.71 -7.29 2.53
CA GLY A 506 -18.39 -7.63 3.09
C GLY A 506 -17.21 -7.33 2.16
N ARG A 507 -17.38 -6.40 1.21
CA ARG A 507 -16.38 -5.94 0.23
C ARG A 507 -16.54 -4.47 -0.07
N ASP A 508 -15.49 -3.85 -0.60
CA ASP A 508 -15.49 -2.46 -1.01
C ASP A 508 -16.18 -2.31 -2.36
N GLN A 509 -17.22 -1.46 -2.41
CA GLN A 509 -18.10 -1.24 -3.57
C GLN A 509 -18.38 0.25 -3.77
N LEU A 510 -18.72 0.67 -4.99
CA LEU A 510 -19.10 2.06 -5.27
C LEU A 510 -20.56 2.33 -4.91
N ALA A 511 -20.81 3.51 -4.33
CA ALA A 511 -22.14 4.01 -4.04
C ALA A 511 -22.27 5.50 -4.41
N TYR A 512 -23.43 5.87 -4.97
CA TYR A 512 -23.76 7.24 -5.36
C TYR A 512 -24.75 7.86 -4.37
N PHE A 513 -24.31 8.91 -3.68
CA PHE A 513 -25.07 9.69 -2.72
C PHE A 513 -25.62 10.93 -3.42
N THR A 514 -26.95 11.02 -3.60
CA THR A 514 -27.64 12.23 -4.08
C THR A 514 -29.03 12.33 -3.42
N PRO A 515 -29.45 13.49 -2.87
CA PRO A 515 -28.65 14.69 -2.58
C PRO A 515 -27.42 14.39 -1.69
N LEU A 516 -26.54 15.39 -1.50
CA LEU A 516 -25.32 15.29 -0.67
C LEU A 516 -25.56 14.82 0.78
N ASP A 517 -26.79 14.94 1.28
CA ASP A 517 -27.21 14.51 2.62
C ASP A 517 -28.15 13.29 2.62
N ASN A 518 -28.21 12.52 1.52
CA ASN A 518 -28.99 11.30 1.43
C ASN A 518 -28.35 10.16 2.27
N PRO A 519 -29.03 9.64 3.32
CA PRO A 519 -28.50 8.55 4.15
C PRO A 519 -28.64 7.15 3.52
N LYS A 520 -29.10 7.05 2.26
CA LYS A 520 -29.34 5.80 1.53
C LYS A 520 -28.85 5.94 0.08
N PRO A 521 -27.58 5.66 -0.21
CA PRO A 521 -27.04 5.80 -1.55
C PRO A 521 -27.56 4.74 -2.52
N LEU A 522 -27.39 5.00 -3.81
CA LEU A 522 -27.54 4.01 -4.86
C LEU A 522 -26.26 3.19 -4.96
N ILE A 523 -26.32 1.91 -4.58
CA ILE A 523 -25.19 0.98 -4.74
C ILE A 523 -24.98 0.71 -6.24
N LEU A 524 -23.78 1.04 -6.75
CA LEU A 524 -23.43 0.96 -8.17
C LEU A 524 -22.79 -0.38 -8.54
N THR A 525 -22.05 -0.99 -7.61
CA THR A 525 -21.32 -2.27 -7.82
C THR A 525 -21.61 -3.25 -6.70
N LYS A 526 -21.50 -4.56 -6.97
CA LYS A 526 -21.79 -5.64 -6.03
C LYS A 526 -21.19 -6.97 -6.51
N GLY A 527 -21.11 -7.96 -5.62
CA GLY A 527 -20.62 -9.30 -5.93
C GLY A 527 -19.27 -9.64 -5.29
N PRO A 528 -18.59 -10.71 -5.75
CA PRO A 528 -17.45 -11.32 -5.05
C PRO A 528 -16.11 -10.60 -5.26
N SER A 529 -16.08 -9.44 -5.91
CA SER A 529 -14.87 -8.70 -6.26
C SER A 529 -14.86 -7.32 -5.58
N GLU A 530 -13.70 -6.89 -5.08
CA GLU A 530 -13.50 -5.58 -4.45
C GLU A 530 -13.14 -4.50 -5.47
N VAL A 531 -13.80 -3.35 -5.37
CA VAL A 531 -13.42 -2.13 -6.07
C VAL A 531 -12.14 -1.56 -5.45
N VAL A 532 -11.28 -0.98 -6.28
CA VAL A 532 -9.94 -0.53 -5.89
C VAL A 532 -9.85 0.99 -6.05
N ASN A 533 -9.68 1.71 -4.93
CA ASN A 533 -9.50 3.19 -4.82
C ASN A 533 -10.13 3.99 -5.97
N SER A 534 -11.44 4.19 -5.86
CA SER A 534 -12.27 4.61 -6.98
C SER A 534 -13.31 5.66 -6.53
N PRO A 535 -13.92 6.40 -7.47
CA PRO A 535 -13.82 6.27 -8.94
C PRO A 535 -12.50 6.70 -9.58
N SER A 536 -12.09 5.99 -10.63
CA SER A 536 -10.90 6.31 -11.44
C SER A 536 -11.18 7.36 -12.52
N GLY A 537 -12.45 7.55 -12.92
CA GLY A 537 -12.88 8.54 -13.90
C GLY A 537 -14.40 8.63 -14.01
N VAL A 538 -14.96 9.72 -14.55
CA VAL A 538 -16.41 9.97 -14.62
C VAL A 538 -16.81 10.70 -15.91
N ASP A 539 -17.76 10.14 -16.68
CA ASP A 539 -18.46 10.86 -17.76
C ASP A 539 -19.78 11.43 -17.22
N LEU A 540 -19.80 12.73 -16.94
CA LEU A 540 -20.98 13.46 -16.46
C LEU A 540 -22.07 13.65 -17.54
N LYS A 541 -21.74 13.58 -18.84
CA LYS A 541 -22.71 13.69 -19.96
C LYS A 541 -23.53 12.41 -20.10
N ARG A 542 -22.93 11.24 -19.84
CA ARG A 542 -23.62 9.92 -19.93
C ARG A 542 -23.98 9.31 -18.58
N GLY A 543 -23.53 9.90 -17.48
CA GLY A 543 -23.75 9.37 -16.13
C GLY A 543 -23.03 8.05 -15.90
N LEU A 544 -21.80 7.92 -16.42
CA LEU A 544 -20.96 6.73 -16.27
C LEU A 544 -19.83 7.01 -15.27
N VAL A 545 -19.55 6.02 -14.43
CA VAL A 545 -18.36 5.97 -13.58
C VAL A 545 -17.44 4.85 -14.07
N TYR A 546 -16.14 5.14 -14.11
CA TYR A 546 -15.08 4.20 -14.45
C TYR A 546 -14.26 3.86 -13.21
N PHE A 547 -13.88 2.60 -13.05
CA PHE A 547 -13.22 2.11 -11.86
C PHE A 547 -12.34 0.89 -12.15
N VAL A 548 -11.38 0.64 -11.25
CA VAL A 548 -10.59 -0.60 -11.21
C VAL A 548 -11.23 -1.55 -10.21
N VAL A 549 -11.25 -2.84 -10.53
CA VAL A 549 -11.76 -3.90 -9.66
C VAL A 549 -10.77 -5.06 -9.62
N ALA A 550 -10.67 -5.74 -8.48
CA ALA A 550 -10.09 -7.09 -8.44
C ALA A 550 -10.86 -8.01 -9.39
N GLY A 551 -10.18 -8.94 -10.07
CA GLY A 551 -10.81 -9.73 -11.13
C GLY A 551 -11.78 -10.82 -10.63
N ASN A 552 -11.90 -11.89 -11.42
CA ASN A 552 -12.46 -13.14 -10.90
C ASN A 552 -11.54 -13.72 -9.80
N GLU A 553 -10.25 -13.40 -9.86
CA GLU A 553 -9.21 -13.77 -8.90
C GLU A 553 -8.60 -12.49 -8.27
N PRO A 554 -8.16 -12.52 -7.00
CA PRO A 554 -7.72 -11.33 -6.26
C PRO A 554 -6.37 -10.78 -6.76
N TRP A 555 -5.57 -11.60 -7.46
CA TRP A 555 -4.29 -11.21 -8.06
C TRP A 555 -4.43 -10.45 -9.40
N GLU A 556 -5.65 -10.32 -9.93
CA GLU A 556 -5.95 -9.60 -11.17
C GLU A 556 -6.46 -8.19 -10.92
N ARG A 557 -6.30 -7.29 -11.89
CA ARG A 557 -6.97 -5.98 -11.94
C ARG A 557 -7.53 -5.73 -13.32
N HIS A 558 -8.80 -5.35 -13.40
CA HIS A 558 -9.49 -5.01 -14.63
C HIS A 558 -10.22 -3.68 -14.50
N VAL A 559 -10.38 -2.98 -15.62
CA VAL A 559 -11.10 -1.70 -15.67
C VAL A 559 -12.54 -1.95 -16.11
N TYR A 560 -13.50 -1.40 -15.38
CA TYR A 560 -14.93 -1.48 -15.66
C TYR A 560 -15.56 -0.08 -15.73
N SER A 561 -16.78 -0.04 -16.26
CA SER A 561 -17.68 1.11 -16.20
C SER A 561 -19.08 0.67 -15.78
N VAL A 562 -19.79 1.53 -15.05
CA VAL A 562 -21.21 1.35 -14.70
C VAL A 562 -21.90 2.71 -14.69
N LYS A 563 -23.23 2.75 -14.80
CA LYS A 563 -23.99 4.00 -14.67
C LYS A 563 -24.25 4.38 -13.21
N PHE A 564 -24.59 5.65 -12.98
CA PHE A 564 -25.01 6.18 -11.67
C PHE A 564 -26.34 5.57 -11.14
N ASP A 565 -27.06 4.79 -11.95
CA ASP A 565 -28.24 4.01 -11.55
C ASP A 565 -27.91 2.54 -11.21
N GLY A 566 -26.62 2.16 -11.23
CA GLY A 566 -26.15 0.77 -11.04
C GLY A 566 -26.39 -0.16 -12.23
N THR A 567 -26.89 0.36 -13.36
CA THR A 567 -27.14 -0.44 -14.58
C THR A 567 -25.97 -0.36 -15.56
N SER A 568 -25.98 -1.23 -16.58
CA SER A 568 -24.98 -1.25 -17.66
C SER A 568 -23.53 -1.42 -17.19
N LEU A 569 -23.28 -2.22 -16.13
CA LEU A 569 -21.94 -2.66 -15.76
C LEU A 569 -21.27 -3.39 -16.93
N GLN A 570 -20.15 -2.88 -17.45
CA GLN A 570 -19.42 -3.42 -18.60
C GLN A 570 -17.89 -3.32 -18.40
N PRO A 571 -17.11 -4.33 -18.83
CA PRO A 571 -15.66 -4.26 -18.82
C PRO A 571 -15.13 -3.32 -19.91
N VAL A 572 -14.05 -2.61 -19.61
CA VAL A 572 -13.27 -1.77 -20.54
C VAL A 572 -12.01 -2.51 -21.01
N THR A 573 -11.46 -3.40 -20.18
CA THR A 573 -10.31 -4.26 -20.51
C THR A 573 -10.75 -5.68 -20.88
N ASN A 574 -9.83 -6.49 -21.44
CA ASN A 574 -10.14 -7.89 -21.74
C ASN A 574 -10.12 -8.76 -20.47
N VAL A 575 -11.30 -9.15 -20.00
CA VAL A 575 -11.49 -10.01 -18.81
C VAL A 575 -11.44 -11.52 -19.11
N SER A 576 -11.13 -11.92 -20.35
CA SER A 576 -10.93 -13.35 -20.71
C SER A 576 -9.49 -13.86 -20.54
N GLU A 577 -8.54 -12.97 -20.25
CA GLU A 577 -7.16 -13.33 -19.92
C GLU A 577 -6.79 -12.79 -18.53
N SER A 578 -6.14 -13.63 -17.71
CA SER A 578 -5.63 -13.21 -16.40
C SER A 578 -4.63 -12.06 -16.57
N SER A 579 -4.97 -10.89 -16.02
CA SER A 579 -4.32 -9.61 -16.33
C SER A 579 -4.26 -8.68 -15.13
N TYR A 580 -3.30 -7.76 -15.14
CA TYR A 580 -3.24 -6.63 -14.22
C TYR A 580 -3.22 -5.31 -15.00
N TYR A 581 -4.23 -4.47 -14.81
CA TYR A 581 -4.37 -3.16 -15.42
C TYR A 581 -4.43 -2.03 -14.37
N ASP A 582 -3.71 -0.94 -14.63
CA ASP A 582 -4.01 0.38 -14.05
C ASP A 582 -4.61 1.28 -15.14
N VAL A 583 -5.29 2.36 -14.74
CA VAL A 583 -5.86 3.35 -15.67
C VAL A 583 -5.77 4.77 -15.12
N SER A 584 -5.63 5.74 -16.02
CA SER A 584 -5.92 7.15 -15.73
C SER A 584 -6.77 7.73 -16.86
N PHE A 585 -7.73 8.59 -16.52
CA PHE A 585 -8.65 9.21 -17.47
C PHE A 585 -8.31 10.69 -17.68
N SER A 586 -8.67 11.20 -18.85
CA SER A 586 -8.80 12.64 -19.07
C SER A 586 -9.97 13.21 -18.24
N ASP A 587 -10.02 14.53 -18.01
CA ASP A 587 -10.96 15.09 -17.02
C ASP A 587 -12.44 14.91 -17.40
N GLY A 588 -12.76 14.98 -18.70
CA GLY A 588 -14.09 14.62 -19.24
C GLY A 588 -14.31 13.12 -19.45
N ALA A 589 -13.34 12.29 -19.06
CA ALA A 589 -13.24 10.85 -19.29
C ALA A 589 -13.36 10.39 -20.76
N GLY A 590 -13.21 11.28 -21.74
CA GLY A 590 -13.18 11.01 -23.18
C GLY A 590 -12.04 10.09 -23.62
N TYR A 591 -10.93 10.10 -22.88
CA TYR A 591 -9.75 9.28 -23.13
C TYR A 591 -9.30 8.57 -21.84
N ALA A 592 -8.69 7.40 -22.01
CA ALA A 592 -8.09 6.62 -20.93
C ALA A 592 -6.71 6.11 -21.33
N LEU A 593 -5.69 6.40 -20.53
CA LEU A 593 -4.40 5.71 -20.58
C LEU A 593 -4.54 4.39 -19.82
N LEU A 594 -4.56 3.27 -20.54
CA LEU A 594 -4.50 1.93 -19.99
C LEU A 594 -3.03 1.51 -19.84
N ASN A 595 -2.67 1.08 -18.63
CA ASN A 595 -1.36 0.54 -18.29
C ASN A 595 -1.51 -0.96 -18.00
N PHE A 596 -1.17 -1.81 -18.97
CA PHE A 596 -1.09 -3.25 -18.72
C PHE A 596 0.23 -3.54 -17.99
N ARG A 597 0.13 -4.04 -16.75
CA ARG A 597 1.27 -4.28 -15.86
C ARG A 597 1.72 -5.74 -15.82
N GLY A 598 0.93 -6.69 -16.34
CA GLY A 598 1.31 -8.10 -16.39
C GLY A 598 0.12 -9.05 -16.56
N PRO A 599 0.36 -10.38 -16.63
CA PRO A 599 1.64 -11.06 -16.35
C PRO A 599 2.59 -11.13 -17.56
N LYS A 600 2.09 -10.83 -18.77
CA LYS A 600 2.91 -10.70 -20.00
C LYS A 600 3.74 -9.39 -19.94
N VAL A 601 4.59 -9.14 -20.95
CA VAL A 601 5.38 -7.90 -21.04
C VAL A 601 4.46 -6.66 -20.91
N PRO A 602 4.77 -5.70 -20.00
CA PRO A 602 3.96 -4.51 -19.81
C PRO A 602 3.89 -3.61 -21.04
N TRP A 603 2.74 -2.98 -21.25
CA TRP A 603 2.53 -2.02 -22.33
C TRP A 603 1.58 -0.91 -21.89
N GLN A 604 1.62 0.20 -22.62
CA GLN A 604 0.76 1.36 -22.38
C GLN A 604 0.08 1.78 -23.67
N LYS A 605 -1.22 2.09 -23.61
CA LYS A 605 -1.95 2.69 -24.72
C LYS A 605 -3.01 3.67 -24.24
N VAL A 606 -3.20 4.76 -24.98
CA VAL A 606 -4.39 5.61 -24.84
C VAL A 606 -5.50 5.02 -25.70
N ILE A 607 -6.72 4.98 -25.18
CA ILE A 607 -7.96 4.73 -25.95
C ILE A 607 -8.95 5.88 -25.80
N SER A 608 -9.84 6.06 -26.77
CA SER A 608 -11.12 6.73 -26.56
C SER A 608 -12.03 5.86 -25.70
N THR A 609 -12.74 6.44 -24.75
CA THR A 609 -13.86 5.77 -24.07
C THR A 609 -15.18 6.04 -24.83
N PRO A 610 -16.31 5.40 -24.46
CA PRO A 610 -17.64 5.78 -24.96
C PRO A 610 -18.02 7.25 -24.73
N ALA A 611 -17.28 7.98 -23.88
CA ALA A 611 -17.50 9.41 -23.66
C ALA A 611 -17.14 10.26 -24.91
N ASN A 612 -16.21 9.77 -25.74
CA ASN A 612 -15.83 10.36 -27.02
C ASN A 612 -16.55 9.65 -28.18
N GLU A 613 -17.11 10.43 -29.11
CA GLU A 613 -17.87 9.91 -30.26
C GLU A 613 -16.94 9.51 -31.43
N ASN A 614 -15.65 9.84 -31.38
CA ASN A 614 -14.64 9.48 -32.38
C ASN A 614 -13.68 8.40 -31.83
N PRO A 615 -13.67 7.17 -32.38
CA PRO A 615 -12.77 6.12 -31.94
C PRO A 615 -11.29 6.48 -32.10
N PHE A 616 -10.52 6.30 -31.03
CA PHE A 616 -9.09 6.58 -30.96
C PHE A 616 -8.33 5.47 -30.21
N GLU A 617 -7.13 5.16 -30.68
CA GLU A 617 -6.16 4.33 -29.95
C GLU A 617 -4.73 4.77 -30.33
N GLU A 618 -3.84 4.95 -29.36
CA GLU A 618 -2.39 5.19 -29.55
C GLU A 618 -1.60 4.31 -28.60
N ILE A 619 -0.60 3.58 -29.11
CA ILE A 619 0.34 2.81 -28.29
C ILE A 619 1.46 3.75 -27.84
N ILE A 620 1.63 3.86 -26.52
CA ILE A 620 2.62 4.74 -25.89
C ILE A 620 3.94 3.98 -25.62
N GLU A 621 3.86 2.72 -25.18
CA GLU A 621 5.03 1.88 -24.91
C GLU A 621 4.68 0.39 -25.06
N GLN A 622 5.65 -0.43 -25.49
CA GLN A 622 5.55 -1.88 -25.71
C GLN A 622 6.63 -2.69 -24.98
N ASN A 623 7.60 -2.04 -24.33
CA ASN A 623 8.72 -2.66 -23.64
C ASN A 623 9.50 -3.64 -24.54
N ASN A 624 9.85 -3.17 -25.74
CA ASN A 624 10.56 -3.95 -26.77
C ASN A 624 12.01 -4.33 -26.36
N HIS A 625 12.57 -3.79 -25.26
CA HIS A 625 13.78 -4.33 -24.62
C HIS A 625 13.48 -5.57 -23.77
N LEU A 626 12.48 -5.53 -22.89
CA LEU A 626 12.06 -6.69 -22.09
C LEU A 626 11.65 -7.87 -22.98
N SER A 627 10.87 -7.59 -24.04
CA SER A 627 10.50 -8.58 -25.05
C SER A 627 11.70 -9.25 -25.73
N ARG A 628 12.86 -8.58 -25.82
CA ARG A 628 14.12 -9.18 -26.29
C ARG A 628 14.81 -10.00 -25.20
N LYS A 629 14.93 -9.47 -23.97
CA LYS A 629 15.57 -10.15 -22.84
C LYS A 629 14.90 -11.48 -22.46
N LEU A 630 13.57 -11.54 -22.49
CA LEU A 630 12.81 -12.77 -22.23
C LEU A 630 13.06 -13.91 -23.23
N ARG A 631 13.73 -13.64 -24.36
CA ARG A 631 14.17 -14.66 -25.33
C ARG A 631 15.63 -15.11 -25.14
N LEU A 632 16.37 -14.44 -24.25
CA LEU A 632 17.78 -14.72 -23.96
C LEU A 632 17.93 -15.43 -22.61
N PHE A 633 17.19 -14.99 -21.58
CA PHE A 633 17.29 -15.53 -20.23
C PHE A 633 16.23 -16.60 -19.94
N SER A 634 16.57 -17.56 -19.08
CA SER A 634 15.65 -18.55 -18.49
C SER A 634 15.14 -18.03 -17.14
N LEU A 635 13.90 -17.53 -17.09
CA LEU A 635 13.24 -17.11 -15.84
C LEU A 635 12.41 -18.24 -15.22
N GLU A 636 11.99 -18.04 -13.97
CA GLU A 636 11.12 -18.93 -13.22
C GLU A 636 9.75 -19.17 -13.89
N SER A 637 9.13 -20.32 -13.60
CA SER A 637 7.69 -20.48 -13.83
C SER A 637 6.90 -20.09 -12.57
N LYS A 638 5.75 -19.44 -12.76
CA LYS A 638 4.95 -18.85 -11.68
C LYS A 638 3.62 -19.60 -11.55
N VAL A 639 3.44 -20.35 -10.47
CA VAL A 639 2.23 -21.12 -10.19
C VAL A 639 1.40 -20.43 -9.11
N PHE A 640 0.28 -19.82 -9.51
CA PHE A 640 -0.71 -19.26 -8.60
C PHE A 640 -1.69 -20.37 -8.18
N GLN A 641 -1.98 -20.49 -6.90
CA GLN A 641 -2.89 -21.48 -6.31
C GLN A 641 -3.50 -20.96 -5.00
N TYR A 642 -4.62 -21.54 -4.58
CA TYR A 642 -5.20 -21.28 -3.26
C TYR A 642 -4.81 -22.35 -2.23
N ILE A 643 -4.60 -21.92 -0.98
CA ILE A 643 -4.39 -22.81 0.16
C ILE A 643 -5.41 -22.50 1.25
N ASN A 644 -6.20 -23.49 1.65
CA ASN A 644 -7.19 -23.33 2.73
C ASN A 644 -6.55 -23.53 4.11
N ILE A 645 -6.63 -22.50 4.96
CA ILE A 645 -6.21 -22.48 6.38
C ILE A 645 -7.38 -21.98 7.23
N ASP A 646 -7.77 -22.71 8.28
CA ASP A 646 -8.85 -22.35 9.23
C ASP A 646 -10.20 -21.88 8.59
N GLY A 647 -10.48 -22.25 7.33
CA GLY A 647 -11.67 -21.79 6.59
C GLY A 647 -11.47 -20.50 5.77
N PHE A 648 -10.24 -20.01 5.61
CA PHE A 648 -9.85 -18.92 4.73
C PHE A 648 -9.05 -19.48 3.54
N SER A 649 -9.35 -18.99 2.33
CA SER A 649 -8.69 -19.42 1.08
C SER A 649 -7.60 -18.43 0.71
N LEU A 650 -6.36 -18.74 1.06
CA LEU A 650 -5.21 -17.84 0.95
C LEU A 650 -4.57 -17.92 -0.45
N PRO A 651 -4.35 -16.79 -1.15
CA PRO A 651 -3.56 -16.75 -2.37
C PRO A 651 -2.09 -17.13 -2.12
N VAL A 652 -1.53 -18.00 -2.97
CA VAL A 652 -0.12 -18.38 -2.94
C VAL A 652 0.48 -18.41 -4.34
N LEU A 653 1.63 -17.75 -4.50
CA LEU A 653 2.49 -17.81 -5.69
C LEU A 653 3.72 -18.67 -5.38
N GLU A 654 3.87 -19.78 -6.11
CA GLU A 654 5.05 -20.63 -6.13
C GLU A 654 5.90 -20.31 -7.36
N ARG A 655 7.05 -19.63 -7.17
CA ARG A 655 8.09 -19.44 -8.19
C ARG A 655 8.99 -20.69 -8.23
N ARG A 656 9.05 -21.38 -9.37
CA ARG A 656 9.85 -22.61 -9.55
C ARG A 656 11.08 -22.36 -10.42
N PRO A 657 12.21 -23.03 -10.13
CA PRO A 657 13.45 -22.83 -10.88
C PRO A 657 13.32 -23.27 -12.35
N PRO A 658 13.97 -22.56 -13.30
CA PRO A 658 13.91 -22.93 -14.72
C PRO A 658 14.52 -24.32 -14.94
N ASN A 659 13.75 -25.18 -15.60
CA ASN A 659 13.98 -26.63 -15.73
C ASN A 659 13.69 -27.41 -14.42
N PHE A 660 12.65 -27.01 -13.68
CA PHE A 660 12.15 -27.70 -12.48
C PHE A 660 11.89 -29.19 -12.73
N ASP A 661 12.35 -30.01 -11.78
CA ASP A 661 12.30 -31.47 -11.82
C ASP A 661 11.72 -31.97 -10.49
N PRO A 662 10.47 -32.50 -10.47
CA PRO A 662 9.80 -32.89 -9.23
C PRO A 662 10.41 -34.13 -8.54
N THR A 663 11.45 -34.74 -9.12
CA THR A 663 12.24 -35.81 -8.47
C THR A 663 13.39 -35.28 -7.59
N LYS A 664 13.74 -33.99 -7.72
CA LYS A 664 14.80 -33.34 -6.93
C LYS A 664 14.24 -32.70 -5.65
N LYS A 665 15.11 -32.52 -4.66
CA LYS A 665 14.85 -31.82 -3.40
C LYS A 665 15.42 -30.40 -3.44
N TYR A 666 14.54 -29.40 -3.36
CA TYR A 666 14.87 -27.98 -3.43
C TYR A 666 14.74 -27.28 -2.07
N PRO A 667 15.66 -26.37 -1.70
CA PRO A 667 15.42 -25.37 -0.66
C PRO A 667 14.22 -24.47 -0.99
N VAL A 668 13.62 -23.90 0.04
CA VAL A 668 12.47 -23.00 -0.09
C VAL A 668 12.69 -21.70 0.67
N LEU A 669 12.64 -20.59 -0.04
CA LEU A 669 12.53 -19.26 0.54
C LEU A 669 11.06 -18.84 0.57
N PHE A 670 10.54 -18.46 1.73
CA PHE A 670 9.28 -17.72 1.84
C PHE A 670 9.60 -16.23 1.75
N TYR A 671 8.80 -15.50 0.97
CA TYR A 671 8.83 -14.06 0.88
C TYR A 671 7.47 -13.49 1.26
N LEU A 672 7.46 -12.50 2.13
CA LEU A 672 6.24 -11.80 2.54
C LEU A 672 6.47 -10.31 2.78
N TYR A 673 5.42 -9.54 2.53
CA TYR A 673 5.19 -8.31 3.28
C TYR A 673 4.21 -8.59 4.42
N GLY A 674 3.01 -9.06 4.09
CA GLY A 674 1.99 -9.41 5.09
C GLY A 674 1.36 -8.21 5.81
N GLY A 675 1.86 -6.98 5.56
CA GLY A 675 1.23 -5.73 5.99
C GLY A 675 -0.23 -5.75 5.55
N PRO A 676 -1.20 -5.74 6.47
CA PRO A 676 -2.57 -6.00 6.06
C PRO A 676 -3.13 -4.82 5.25
N GLY A 677 -4.17 -5.07 4.45
CA GLY A 677 -4.54 -4.22 3.31
C GLY A 677 -3.63 -4.36 2.07
N SER A 678 -2.35 -4.72 2.24
CA SER A 678 -1.44 -4.96 1.10
C SER A 678 -1.75 -6.26 0.34
N GLN A 679 -1.07 -6.45 -0.80
CA GLN A 679 -1.08 -7.66 -1.62
C GLN A 679 0.33 -7.90 -2.20
N THR A 680 0.81 -9.14 -2.16
CA THR A 680 2.12 -9.54 -2.72
C THR A 680 2.01 -10.68 -3.75
N VAL A 681 0.89 -11.39 -3.78
CA VAL A 681 0.48 -12.31 -4.83
C VAL A 681 -0.33 -11.50 -5.86
N ASP A 682 0.39 -10.85 -6.80
CA ASP A 682 -0.20 -10.11 -7.91
C ASP A 682 0.23 -10.68 -9.28
N LYS A 683 -0.54 -10.38 -10.34
CA LYS A 683 -0.21 -10.72 -11.74
C LYS A 683 0.70 -9.66 -12.41
N LYS A 684 1.43 -8.82 -11.67
CA LYS A 684 2.35 -7.85 -12.31
C LYS A 684 3.59 -8.56 -12.87
N PHE A 685 4.11 -8.04 -13.97
CA PHE A 685 5.41 -8.41 -14.48
C PHE A 685 6.48 -7.84 -13.53
N ARG A 686 7.20 -8.75 -12.87
CA ARG A 686 8.35 -8.46 -12.01
C ARG A 686 9.45 -9.46 -12.31
N VAL A 687 10.69 -8.97 -12.42
CA VAL A 687 11.92 -9.75 -12.36
C VAL A 687 12.69 -9.19 -11.18
N ASP A 688 12.52 -9.84 -10.04
CA ASP A 688 12.83 -9.32 -8.70
C ASP A 688 13.88 -10.20 -7.99
N PHE A 689 14.21 -9.91 -6.73
CA PHE A 689 15.15 -10.74 -5.97
C PHE A 689 14.68 -12.20 -5.87
N GLN A 690 13.37 -12.44 -5.85
CA GLN A 690 12.80 -13.78 -5.84
C GLN A 690 13.00 -14.48 -7.19
N SER A 691 12.96 -13.74 -8.30
CA SER A 691 13.35 -14.22 -9.63
C SER A 691 14.83 -14.60 -9.66
N TYR A 692 15.74 -13.83 -9.05
CA TYR A 692 17.16 -14.22 -8.91
C TYR A 692 17.33 -15.51 -8.07
N VAL A 693 16.67 -15.61 -6.93
CA VAL A 693 16.70 -16.80 -6.07
C VAL A 693 16.15 -18.04 -6.80
N ALA A 694 15.04 -17.90 -7.52
CA ALA A 694 14.44 -19.00 -8.28
C ALA A 694 15.24 -19.36 -9.54
N SER A 695 15.63 -18.38 -10.36
CA SER A 695 16.37 -18.62 -11.61
C SER A 695 17.80 -19.11 -11.35
N THR A 696 18.55 -18.43 -10.49
CA THR A 696 20.01 -18.50 -10.50
C THR A 696 20.59 -19.25 -9.31
N LEU A 697 20.01 -19.09 -8.11
CA LEU A 697 20.33 -19.99 -6.99
C LEU A 697 19.62 -21.36 -7.14
N GLY A 698 18.55 -21.41 -7.92
CA GLY A 698 17.82 -22.64 -8.26
C GLY A 698 16.91 -23.14 -7.14
N TYR A 699 16.51 -22.26 -6.22
CA TYR A 699 15.60 -22.59 -5.10
C TYR A 699 14.14 -22.41 -5.51
N ILE A 700 13.20 -22.79 -4.65
CA ILE A 700 11.79 -22.41 -4.80
C ILE A 700 11.56 -21.15 -3.98
N VAL A 701 10.77 -20.20 -4.50
CA VAL A 701 10.28 -19.08 -3.69
C VAL A 701 8.76 -19.16 -3.57
N VAL A 702 8.25 -19.01 -2.35
CA VAL A 702 6.81 -19.01 -2.04
C VAL A 702 6.43 -17.63 -1.54
N THR A 703 5.36 -17.06 -2.09
CA THR A 703 4.78 -15.80 -1.65
C THR A 703 3.34 -16.06 -1.25
N VAL A 704 2.96 -15.66 -0.03
CA VAL A 704 1.67 -16.00 0.60
C VAL A 704 1.01 -14.72 1.09
N ASP A 705 -0.16 -14.44 0.55
CA ASP A 705 -1.06 -13.40 1.07
C ASP A 705 -1.99 -14.05 2.10
N GLY A 706 -1.66 -13.88 3.38
CA GLY A 706 -2.38 -14.46 4.51
C GLY A 706 -3.63 -13.67 4.90
N ARG A 707 -4.25 -14.05 6.02
CA ARG A 707 -5.23 -13.19 6.71
C ARG A 707 -4.67 -11.79 6.93
N GLY A 708 -5.54 -10.81 6.89
CA GLY A 708 -5.20 -9.39 6.88
C GLY A 708 -4.90 -8.80 5.49
N THR A 709 -4.38 -9.57 4.51
CA THR A 709 -4.13 -9.01 3.18
C THR A 709 -5.42 -8.58 2.46
N GLY A 710 -5.31 -7.60 1.56
CA GLY A 710 -6.44 -7.00 0.85
C GLY A 710 -7.01 -7.87 -0.28
N TYR A 711 -8.16 -7.47 -0.83
CA TYR A 711 -8.80 -8.05 -2.02
C TYR A 711 -9.34 -9.49 -1.85
N ILE A 712 -9.18 -10.09 -0.66
CA ILE A 712 -9.71 -11.40 -0.28
C ILE A 712 -10.89 -11.33 0.73
N GLY A 713 -11.58 -10.18 0.78
CA GLY A 713 -12.80 -9.95 1.54
C GLY A 713 -12.57 -9.33 2.92
N ARG A 714 -13.46 -8.42 3.33
CA ARG A 714 -13.41 -7.71 4.62
C ARG A 714 -13.18 -8.64 5.81
N LYS A 715 -13.81 -9.83 5.84
CA LYS A 715 -13.63 -10.82 6.93
C LYS A 715 -12.20 -11.35 7.06
N SER A 716 -11.44 -11.46 5.97
CA SER A 716 -10.03 -11.88 6.01
C SER A 716 -9.16 -10.70 6.44
N LEU A 717 -9.43 -9.54 5.88
CA LEU A 717 -8.82 -8.25 6.15
C LEU A 717 -9.00 -7.81 7.62
N SER A 718 -10.17 -8.08 8.24
CA SER A 718 -10.55 -7.62 9.59
C SER A 718 -10.18 -8.52 10.76
N ILE A 719 -9.78 -9.77 10.52
CA ILE A 719 -9.49 -10.69 11.65
C ILE A 719 -8.17 -10.36 12.38
N VAL A 720 -7.25 -9.64 11.74
CA VAL A 720 -5.97 -9.18 12.33
C VAL A 720 -6.12 -7.90 13.18
N ARG A 721 -7.28 -7.21 13.10
CA ARG A 721 -7.65 -6.01 13.86
C ARG A 721 -7.35 -6.26 15.36
N GLY A 722 -6.25 -5.68 15.86
CA GLY A 722 -5.77 -5.77 17.26
C GLY A 722 -4.79 -6.88 17.65
N LYS A 723 -4.35 -7.74 16.72
CA LYS A 723 -3.59 -8.97 17.04
C LYS A 723 -2.45 -9.21 16.04
N LEU A 724 -1.64 -8.17 15.78
CA LEU A 724 -0.66 -8.19 14.70
C LEU A 724 0.35 -9.32 14.82
N GLY A 725 0.57 -9.96 13.68
CA GLY A 725 1.46 -11.08 13.50
C GLY A 725 0.95 -12.39 14.07
N HIS A 726 -0.28 -12.48 14.60
CA HIS A 726 -0.81 -13.74 15.14
C HIS A 726 -1.43 -14.62 14.06
N TYR A 727 -2.42 -14.12 13.31
CA TYR A 727 -3.04 -14.90 12.24
C TYR A 727 -2.11 -14.99 11.02
N GLU A 728 -1.36 -13.92 10.78
CA GLU A 728 -0.42 -13.81 9.68
C GLU A 728 0.76 -14.78 9.84
N ALA A 729 1.38 -14.88 11.03
CA ALA A 729 2.48 -15.83 11.27
C ALA A 729 1.98 -17.28 11.19
N ARG A 730 0.83 -17.56 11.83
CA ARG A 730 0.15 -18.86 11.75
C ARG A 730 -0.11 -19.28 10.31
N ASP A 731 -0.57 -18.37 9.45
CA ASP A 731 -0.81 -18.65 8.03
C ASP A 731 0.49 -18.98 7.28
N GLN A 732 1.57 -18.23 7.51
CA GLN A 732 2.88 -18.54 6.92
C GLN A 732 3.41 -19.92 7.39
N ILE A 733 3.27 -20.24 8.68
CA ILE A 733 3.70 -21.50 9.27
C ILE A 733 2.91 -22.69 8.71
N GLU A 734 1.57 -22.60 8.63
CA GLU A 734 0.74 -23.70 8.14
C GLU A 734 0.84 -23.87 6.61
N VAL A 735 1.13 -22.81 5.84
CA VAL A 735 1.51 -22.94 4.43
C VAL A 735 2.91 -23.55 4.29
N ALA A 736 3.89 -23.15 5.12
CA ALA A 736 5.24 -23.72 5.13
C ALA A 736 5.24 -25.23 5.42
N LYS A 737 4.45 -25.71 6.40
CA LYS A 737 4.26 -27.15 6.66
C LYS A 737 3.70 -27.91 5.46
N LYS A 738 2.75 -27.31 4.73
CA LYS A 738 2.22 -27.88 3.47
C LYS A 738 3.25 -27.89 2.34
N TRP A 739 4.26 -27.02 2.38
CA TRP A 739 5.39 -27.06 1.45
C TRP A 739 6.45 -28.07 1.87
N ALA A 740 6.84 -28.15 3.15
CA ALA A 740 7.74 -29.18 3.68
C ALA A 740 7.33 -30.59 3.25
N ALA A 741 6.03 -30.90 3.37
CA ALA A 741 5.44 -32.17 2.97
C ALA A 741 5.44 -32.47 1.45
N LYS A 742 5.85 -31.53 0.57
CA LYS A 742 5.89 -31.77 -0.88
C LYS A 742 7.06 -32.70 -1.24
N PRO A 743 6.89 -33.66 -2.16
CA PRO A 743 7.94 -34.63 -2.49
C PRO A 743 9.23 -33.97 -2.98
N TYR A 744 9.13 -32.79 -3.61
CA TYR A 744 10.25 -32.02 -4.14
C TYR A 744 10.85 -30.95 -3.19
N VAL A 745 10.34 -30.78 -1.97
CA VAL A 745 10.85 -29.78 -1.01
C VAL A 745 11.81 -30.40 -0.01
N ASP A 746 12.91 -29.71 0.27
CA ASP A 746 13.84 -30.01 1.35
C ASP A 746 13.43 -29.27 2.64
N GLU A 747 12.74 -29.96 3.54
CA GLU A 747 12.25 -29.42 4.82
C GLU A 747 13.37 -28.98 5.79
N SER A 748 14.63 -29.38 5.54
CA SER A 748 15.80 -28.94 6.33
C SER A 748 16.40 -27.61 5.86
N ARG A 749 15.89 -27.07 4.74
CA ARG A 749 16.39 -25.85 4.09
C ARG A 749 15.23 -24.93 3.71
N MET A 750 14.50 -24.51 4.74
CA MET A 750 13.41 -23.53 4.68
C MET A 750 13.82 -22.23 5.38
N ALA A 751 13.66 -21.10 4.67
CA ALA A 751 13.92 -19.75 5.16
C ALA A 751 12.73 -18.83 4.90
N ILE A 752 12.64 -17.69 5.61
CA ILE A 752 11.61 -16.66 5.40
C ILE A 752 12.24 -15.25 5.41
N TRP A 753 11.76 -14.32 4.58
CA TRP A 753 12.29 -12.95 4.52
C TRP A 753 11.28 -11.87 4.12
N GLY A 754 11.53 -10.64 4.60
CA GLY A 754 10.78 -9.43 4.26
C GLY A 754 11.39 -8.14 4.83
N TRP A 755 10.82 -7.00 4.44
CA TRP A 755 11.25 -5.64 4.81
C TRP A 755 10.11 -4.89 5.53
N SER A 756 10.42 -4.01 6.50
CA SER A 756 9.44 -3.20 7.24
C SER A 756 8.42 -4.05 7.99
N TYR A 757 7.12 -3.99 7.67
CA TYR A 757 6.13 -4.95 8.17
C TYR A 757 6.50 -6.40 7.80
N GLY A 758 7.07 -6.63 6.62
CA GLY A 758 7.64 -7.95 6.25
C GLY A 758 8.83 -8.35 7.11
N GLY A 759 9.57 -7.38 7.65
CA GLY A 759 10.64 -7.61 8.62
C GLY A 759 10.08 -8.01 10.00
N PHE A 760 9.07 -7.28 10.48
CA PHE A 760 8.28 -7.67 11.66
C PHE A 760 7.73 -9.10 11.49
N MET A 761 7.05 -9.38 10.37
CA MET A 761 6.47 -10.68 10.09
C MET A 761 7.50 -11.79 9.99
N THR A 762 8.68 -11.52 9.43
CA THR A 762 9.78 -12.48 9.42
C THR A 762 10.19 -12.87 10.84
N LEU A 763 10.44 -11.88 11.72
CA LEU A 763 10.81 -12.13 13.11
C LEU A 763 9.68 -12.80 13.89
N LYS A 764 8.43 -12.36 13.70
CA LYS A 764 7.27 -12.92 14.41
C LYS A 764 6.97 -14.35 13.99
N THR A 765 7.15 -14.68 12.71
CA THR A 765 6.96 -16.04 12.20
C THR A 765 8.00 -17.00 12.76
N ILE A 766 9.29 -16.62 12.82
CA ILE A 766 10.32 -17.48 13.42
C ILE A 766 10.27 -17.51 14.96
N GLU A 767 9.64 -16.51 15.60
CA GLU A 767 9.30 -16.51 17.02
C GLU A 767 8.17 -17.50 17.34
N GLU A 768 7.03 -17.43 16.64
CA GLU A 768 5.93 -18.39 16.85
C GLU A 768 6.34 -19.82 16.44
N ASP A 769 7.09 -19.98 15.35
CA ASP A 769 7.55 -21.29 14.85
C ASP A 769 8.70 -21.90 15.67
N GLY A 770 9.57 -21.07 16.25
CA GLY A 770 10.65 -21.52 17.14
C GLY A 770 11.53 -22.63 16.56
N GLY A 771 11.89 -22.55 15.27
CA GLY A 771 12.79 -23.49 14.59
C GLY A 771 12.16 -24.80 14.11
N ARG A 772 10.83 -24.96 14.14
CA ARG A 772 10.15 -26.25 13.87
C ARG A 772 9.84 -26.50 12.39
N THR A 773 9.64 -25.45 11.61
CA THR A 773 9.28 -25.46 10.19
C THR A 773 10.26 -24.62 9.38
N PHE A 774 10.61 -23.43 9.88
CA PHE A 774 11.65 -22.57 9.32
C PHE A 774 12.95 -22.78 10.12
N GLN A 775 14.07 -22.90 9.42
CA GLN A 775 15.39 -22.93 10.07
C GLN A 775 16.01 -21.53 10.14
N TYR A 776 15.63 -20.65 9.21
CA TYR A 776 16.29 -19.37 8.96
C TYR A 776 15.31 -18.21 8.73
N GLY A 777 15.67 -17.00 9.14
CA GLY A 777 14.93 -15.77 8.85
C GLY A 777 15.84 -14.60 8.44
N MET A 778 15.39 -13.71 7.56
CA MET A 778 16.12 -12.49 7.16
C MET A 778 15.19 -11.27 7.17
N ALA A 779 15.34 -10.39 8.17
CA ALA A 779 14.47 -9.24 8.39
C ALA A 779 15.20 -7.92 8.11
N VAL A 780 14.61 -7.06 7.27
CA VAL A 780 15.17 -5.73 6.93
C VAL A 780 14.25 -4.63 7.46
N ALA A 781 14.84 -3.60 8.08
CA ALA A 781 14.18 -2.50 8.80
C ALA A 781 12.93 -2.96 9.61
N PRO A 782 13.03 -4.02 10.46
CA PRO A 782 11.85 -4.59 11.09
C PRO A 782 11.27 -3.68 12.16
N VAL A 783 9.94 -3.52 12.17
CA VAL A 783 9.24 -3.16 13.41
C VAL A 783 9.38 -4.34 14.37
N THR A 784 9.61 -4.05 15.65
CA THR A 784 9.80 -5.07 16.71
C THR A 784 8.81 -4.89 17.85
N ASP A 785 8.23 -3.70 17.98
CA ASP A 785 7.21 -3.36 18.96
C ASP A 785 6.40 -2.18 18.41
N TRP A 786 5.07 -2.33 18.31
CA TRP A 786 4.21 -1.29 17.73
C TRP A 786 4.17 -0.01 18.60
N ARG A 787 4.69 -0.04 19.84
CA ARG A 787 4.90 1.15 20.68
C ARG A 787 5.99 2.10 20.16
N TYR A 788 6.81 1.68 19.19
CA TYR A 788 7.91 2.50 18.66
C TYR A 788 7.61 3.16 17.31
N TYR A 789 6.52 2.75 16.65
CA TYR A 789 6.03 3.31 15.40
C TYR A 789 4.97 4.39 15.68
N ASP A 790 4.57 5.18 14.68
CA ASP A 790 3.68 6.31 14.90
C ASP A 790 2.24 5.90 15.24
N SER A 791 1.44 6.85 15.72
CA SER A 791 0.09 6.66 16.24
C SER A 791 -0.95 6.47 15.14
N ILE A 792 -0.88 7.27 14.07
CA ILE A 792 -1.82 7.20 12.95
C ILE A 792 -1.62 5.87 12.22
N TYR A 793 -0.41 5.32 12.22
CA TYR A 793 -0.10 3.97 11.80
C TYR A 793 -0.55 2.92 12.84
N ALA A 794 0.05 2.89 14.02
CA ALA A 794 -0.05 1.74 14.92
C ALA A 794 -1.34 1.70 15.77
N GLU A 795 -1.85 2.84 16.24
CA GLU A 795 -3.14 2.89 16.99
C GLU A 795 -4.34 2.68 16.09
N ARG A 796 -4.04 2.59 14.80
CA ARG A 796 -4.72 1.71 13.92
C ARG A 796 -4.56 0.20 14.40
N TYR A 797 -3.87 -0.79 13.78
CA TYR A 797 -3.69 -2.28 14.10
C TYR A 797 -3.57 -2.70 15.57
N MET A 798 -3.43 -1.76 16.49
CA MET A 798 -3.36 -2.10 17.89
C MET A 798 -4.29 -1.31 18.81
N HIS A 799 -5.12 -0.33 18.42
CA HIS A 799 -5.74 0.68 19.34
C HIS A 799 -4.64 1.53 19.98
N THR A 800 -5.01 2.55 20.74
CA THR A 800 -4.11 3.07 21.76
C THR A 800 -3.57 1.92 22.65
N PRO A 801 -2.28 1.94 23.05
CA PRO A 801 -1.73 0.99 24.03
C PRO A 801 -2.50 0.91 25.35
N GLN A 802 -3.25 1.96 25.67
CA GLN A 802 -4.13 2.10 26.83
C GLN A 802 -5.38 1.20 26.72
N HIS A 803 -5.95 1.05 25.52
CA HIS A 803 -7.11 0.21 25.26
C HIS A 803 -6.72 -1.26 24.98
N ASN A 804 -5.59 -1.53 24.30
CA ASN A 804 -5.18 -2.91 23.95
C ASN A 804 -3.76 -3.31 24.46
N PRO A 805 -3.47 -3.20 25.77
CA PRO A 805 -2.14 -3.52 26.28
C PRO A 805 -1.72 -4.97 25.97
N GLN A 806 -2.66 -5.91 26.01
CA GLN A 806 -2.40 -7.32 25.70
C GLN A 806 -2.05 -7.54 24.22
N GLY A 807 -2.64 -6.78 23.30
CA GLY A 807 -2.26 -6.82 21.89
C GLY A 807 -0.82 -6.37 21.70
N TYR A 808 -0.44 -5.22 22.25
CA TYR A 808 0.93 -4.71 22.11
C TYR A 808 1.96 -5.67 22.71
N ASP A 809 1.71 -6.20 23.90
CA ASP A 809 2.62 -7.16 24.54
C ASP A 809 2.69 -8.51 23.80
N SER A 810 1.60 -8.98 23.19
CA SER A 810 1.58 -10.27 22.47
C SER A 810 2.09 -10.19 21.03
N SER A 811 1.97 -9.04 20.37
CA SER A 811 2.51 -8.80 19.02
C SER A 811 4.01 -8.50 19.04
N ALA A 812 4.51 -7.76 20.03
CA ALA A 812 5.93 -7.42 20.16
C ALA A 812 6.87 -8.64 20.15
N ILE A 813 8.03 -8.48 19.51
CA ILE A 813 9.11 -9.47 19.50
C ILE A 813 9.73 -9.52 20.91
N SER A 814 9.59 -10.68 21.56
CA SER A 814 9.72 -10.82 23.02
C SER A 814 10.12 -12.23 23.47
N ASN A 815 9.77 -13.29 22.74
CA ASN A 815 10.09 -14.67 23.09
C ASN A 815 11.48 -15.08 22.54
N THR A 816 12.51 -14.52 23.18
CA THR A 816 13.93 -14.77 22.86
C THR A 816 14.32 -16.25 22.95
N THR A 817 13.64 -17.03 23.80
CA THR A 817 13.83 -18.49 23.89
C THR A 817 13.40 -19.21 22.60
N ALA A 818 12.29 -18.78 21.98
CA ALA A 818 11.89 -19.33 20.68
C ALA A 818 12.82 -18.86 19.56
N LEU A 819 13.26 -17.59 19.56
CA LEU A 819 14.28 -17.10 18.63
C LEU A 819 15.57 -17.94 18.70
N ALA A 820 16.06 -18.25 19.90
CA ALA A 820 17.25 -19.07 20.15
C ALA A 820 17.13 -20.53 19.64
N ASN A 821 15.92 -21.06 19.49
CA ASN A 821 15.68 -22.42 18.97
C ASN A 821 15.88 -22.52 17.45
N ASN A 822 15.70 -21.43 16.70
CA ASN A 822 16.00 -21.37 15.26
C ASN A 822 17.49 -21.67 14.99
N VAL A 823 17.85 -21.97 13.73
CA VAL A 823 19.25 -22.26 13.38
C VAL A 823 20.06 -20.97 13.31
N ARG A 824 19.63 -19.99 12.51
CA ARG A 824 20.17 -18.62 12.54
C ARG A 824 19.20 -17.60 11.93
N PHE A 825 19.28 -16.32 12.31
CA PHE A 825 18.56 -15.24 11.62
C PHE A 825 19.43 -13.99 11.37
N LEU A 826 19.05 -13.19 10.38
CA LEU A 826 19.72 -11.95 9.98
C LEU A 826 18.80 -10.75 10.23
N VAL A 827 19.32 -9.69 10.84
CA VAL A 827 18.64 -8.39 10.98
C VAL A 827 19.45 -7.30 10.28
N MET A 828 18.81 -6.45 9.48
CA MET A 828 19.47 -5.35 8.78
C MET A 828 18.68 -4.04 8.90
N HIS A 829 19.36 -2.90 9.08
CA HIS A 829 18.69 -1.63 9.42
C HIS A 829 19.54 -0.39 9.05
N GLY A 830 18.90 0.72 8.66
CA GLY A 830 19.55 2.03 8.55
C GLY A 830 19.61 2.77 9.90
N THR A 831 20.67 3.54 10.19
CA THR A 831 20.74 4.31 11.46
C THR A 831 19.85 5.55 11.46
N ALA A 832 19.55 6.09 10.28
CA ALA A 832 18.75 7.29 10.08
C ALA A 832 17.37 6.96 9.47
N ASP A 833 16.84 5.78 9.80
CA ASP A 833 15.48 5.36 9.45
C ASP A 833 14.47 6.26 10.18
N ASP A 834 13.87 7.15 9.40
CA ASP A 834 12.88 8.16 9.75
C ASP A 834 11.43 7.61 9.74
N ASN A 835 11.28 6.33 9.40
CA ASN A 835 10.00 5.64 9.35
C ASN A 835 9.97 4.54 10.43
N VAL A 836 10.65 3.40 10.20
CA VAL A 836 10.82 2.37 11.22
C VAL A 836 12.09 2.67 11.99
N HIS A 837 11.98 3.49 13.03
CA HIS A 837 13.12 3.91 13.83
C HIS A 837 14.05 2.78 14.28
N ILE A 838 15.36 2.99 14.14
CA ILE A 838 16.46 2.08 14.55
C ILE A 838 16.34 1.59 16.01
N GLN A 839 15.65 2.35 16.86
CA GLN A 839 15.16 1.94 18.19
C GLN A 839 14.59 0.52 18.22
N ASN A 840 13.86 0.11 17.18
CA ASN A 840 13.30 -1.24 17.04
C ASN A 840 14.40 -2.32 17.13
N THR A 841 15.40 -2.27 16.25
CA THR A 841 16.49 -3.26 16.28
C THR A 841 17.33 -3.12 17.54
N LEU A 842 17.66 -1.91 18.00
CA LEU A 842 18.50 -1.74 19.20
C LEU A 842 17.84 -2.30 20.47
N THR A 843 16.53 -2.12 20.66
CA THR A 843 15.80 -2.67 21.81
C THR A 843 15.52 -4.17 21.69
N LEU A 844 15.55 -4.74 20.47
CA LEU A 844 15.56 -6.20 20.29
C LEU A 844 16.93 -6.80 20.65
N LEU A 845 18.03 -6.14 20.32
CA LEU A 845 19.38 -6.61 20.65
C LEU A 845 19.60 -6.69 22.16
N ASP A 846 19.18 -5.67 22.92
CA ASP A 846 19.21 -5.70 24.40
C ASP A 846 18.46 -6.91 24.99
N LYS A 847 17.25 -7.22 24.49
CA LYS A 847 16.50 -8.43 24.88
C LYS A 847 17.27 -9.72 24.58
N LEU A 848 18.00 -9.79 23.45
CA LEU A 848 18.77 -10.97 23.03
C LEU A 848 20.05 -11.15 23.86
N ASP A 849 20.77 -10.06 24.15
CA ASP A 849 21.94 -10.04 25.05
C ASP A 849 21.55 -10.50 26.46
N LEU A 850 20.48 -9.93 27.03
CA LEU A 850 19.94 -10.33 28.36
C LEU A 850 19.53 -11.82 28.41
N ALA A 851 19.12 -12.38 27.27
CA ALA A 851 18.73 -13.79 27.13
C ALA A 851 19.87 -14.73 26.70
N ASN A 852 21.10 -14.21 26.51
CA ASN A 852 22.29 -14.96 26.05
C ASN A 852 22.06 -15.66 24.69
N VAL A 853 21.37 -14.99 23.75
CA VAL A 853 21.08 -15.51 22.42
C VAL A 853 22.19 -15.08 21.44
N ASP A 854 22.79 -16.02 20.71
CA ASP A 854 23.92 -15.78 19.79
C ASP A 854 23.66 -16.25 18.34
N ASN A 855 22.46 -16.79 18.08
CA ASN A 855 22.07 -17.36 16.79
C ASN A 855 21.60 -16.30 15.77
N TYR A 856 22.20 -15.11 15.76
CA TYR A 856 21.86 -14.06 14.81
C TYR A 856 23.07 -13.28 14.26
N ASP A 857 22.86 -12.65 13.11
CA ASP A 857 23.76 -11.67 12.48
C ASP A 857 23.07 -10.30 12.37
N VAL A 858 23.84 -9.22 12.40
CA VAL A 858 23.33 -7.84 12.23
C VAL A 858 24.13 -7.10 11.17
N HIS A 859 23.47 -6.32 10.31
CA HIS A 859 24.11 -5.31 9.46
C HIS A 859 23.43 -3.95 9.66
N VAL A 860 24.18 -2.99 10.22
CA VAL A 860 23.72 -1.61 10.39
C VAL A 860 24.34 -0.74 9.29
N PHE A 861 23.52 0.07 8.64
CA PHE A 861 23.92 0.97 7.56
C PHE A 861 23.89 2.43 8.05
N PRO A 862 25.05 3.09 8.23
CA PRO A 862 25.09 4.49 8.65
C PRO A 862 24.35 5.41 7.69
N ASP A 863 23.64 6.39 8.24
CA ASP A 863 22.94 7.51 7.56
C ASP A 863 21.89 7.09 6.51
N SER A 864 21.62 5.79 6.43
CA SER A 864 20.56 5.21 5.61
C SER A 864 19.20 5.40 6.26
N ASN A 865 18.24 5.89 5.47
CA ASN A 865 16.82 5.94 5.79
C ASN A 865 16.12 4.60 5.52
N HIS A 866 14.78 4.55 5.53
CA HIS A 866 14.01 3.31 5.42
C HIS A 866 14.27 2.47 4.16
N ASN A 867 14.63 3.11 3.05
CA ASN A 867 15.00 2.44 1.79
C ASN A 867 16.47 1.96 1.78
N ILE A 868 17.24 2.28 2.83
CA ILE A 868 18.65 1.92 3.03
C ILE A 868 19.56 2.42 1.87
N ASN A 869 19.28 3.62 1.36
CA ASN A 869 19.89 4.15 0.13
C ASN A 869 21.21 4.93 0.29
N PHE A 870 21.78 5.09 1.49
CA PHE A 870 22.98 5.91 1.65
C PHE A 870 24.23 5.28 1.00
N HIS A 871 24.94 6.06 0.18
CA HIS A 871 26.04 5.61 -0.68
C HIS A 871 25.71 4.37 -1.54
N ASN A 872 26.14 3.18 -1.09
CA ASN A 872 25.93 1.89 -1.78
C ASN A 872 25.16 0.88 -0.90
N ALA A 873 24.60 1.32 0.24
CA ALA A 873 24.02 0.46 1.26
C ALA A 873 22.92 -0.46 0.70
N HIS A 874 22.06 0.05 -0.18
CA HIS A 874 20.96 -0.71 -0.77
C HIS A 874 21.43 -1.91 -1.61
N LYS A 875 22.46 -1.74 -2.46
CA LYS A 875 23.08 -2.86 -3.18
C LYS A 875 23.70 -3.87 -2.19
N MET A 876 24.24 -3.40 -1.08
CA MET A 876 24.81 -4.25 -0.03
C MET A 876 23.74 -5.04 0.74
N VAL A 877 22.54 -4.49 0.98
CA VAL A 877 21.39 -5.25 1.55
C VAL A 877 21.13 -6.49 0.71
N TYR A 878 20.86 -6.32 -0.58
CA TYR A 878 20.54 -7.45 -1.46
C TYR A 878 21.72 -8.42 -1.68
N THR A 879 22.95 -7.91 -1.69
CA THR A 879 24.16 -8.78 -1.70
C THR A 879 24.24 -9.63 -0.43
N ARG A 880 23.96 -9.04 0.74
CA ARG A 880 23.95 -9.77 2.02
C ARG A 880 22.82 -10.78 2.11
N LEU A 881 21.62 -10.47 1.62
CA LEU A 881 20.51 -11.44 1.53
C LEU A 881 20.90 -12.66 0.68
N ALA A 882 21.52 -12.43 -0.49
CA ALA A 882 21.99 -13.51 -1.38
C ALA A 882 23.06 -14.38 -0.71
N ASP A 883 24.17 -13.77 -0.26
CA ASP A 883 25.30 -14.49 0.34
C ASP A 883 24.88 -15.25 1.60
N TRP A 884 24.08 -14.63 2.47
CA TRP A 884 23.64 -15.23 3.73
C TRP A 884 22.69 -16.40 3.50
N LEU A 885 21.73 -16.28 2.56
CA LEU A 885 20.82 -17.37 2.21
C LEU A 885 21.57 -18.58 1.61
N VAL A 886 22.56 -18.33 0.75
CA VAL A 886 23.44 -19.38 0.20
C VAL A 886 24.23 -20.06 1.32
N ASN A 887 24.76 -19.31 2.27
CA ASN A 887 25.49 -19.87 3.43
C ASN A 887 24.58 -20.69 4.35
N ALA A 888 23.33 -20.25 4.58
CA ALA A 888 22.30 -20.96 5.33
C ALA A 888 21.95 -22.30 4.68
N PHE A 889 21.62 -22.31 3.39
CA PHE A 889 21.24 -23.54 2.67
C PHE A 889 22.42 -24.44 2.28
N ASN A 890 23.66 -23.98 2.50
CA ASN A 890 24.87 -24.81 2.53
C ASN A 890 25.23 -25.31 3.95
N GLY A 891 24.43 -24.97 4.98
CA GLY A 891 24.54 -25.53 6.32
C GLY A 891 25.67 -24.99 7.19
N GLN A 892 26.21 -23.79 6.90
CA GLN A 892 27.36 -23.23 7.63
C GLN A 892 27.12 -23.01 9.13
N TRP A 893 25.85 -22.87 9.55
CA TRP A 893 25.43 -22.58 10.92
C TRP A 893 24.68 -23.73 11.59
N LEU A 894 24.72 -24.94 11.03
CA LEU A 894 24.11 -26.11 11.66
C LEU A 894 24.79 -26.39 13.02
N LYS A 895 24.00 -26.31 14.09
CA LYS A 895 24.44 -26.54 15.48
C LYS A 895 25.08 -27.93 15.60
N THR A 896 26.39 -27.97 15.81
CA THR A 896 27.11 -29.22 16.05
C THR A 896 27.09 -29.56 17.53
N ASN A 897 26.56 -30.74 17.87
CA ASN A 897 26.51 -31.20 19.26
C ASN A 897 27.92 -31.59 19.73
N ASN A 898 28.58 -30.67 20.45
CA ASN A 898 30.01 -30.64 20.80
C ASN A 898 30.92 -30.29 19.61
N PRO A 899 31.13 -29.00 19.29
CA PRO A 899 32.15 -28.58 18.34
C PRO A 899 33.55 -28.84 18.91
N THR A 900 34.18 -29.95 18.51
CA THR A 900 35.58 -30.20 18.84
C THR A 900 36.51 -29.42 17.90
N PRO A 901 37.56 -28.75 18.39
CA PRO A 901 38.58 -28.13 17.54
C PRO A 901 39.15 -29.14 16.53
N ASN A 902 39.25 -28.76 15.26
CA ASN A 902 39.80 -29.64 14.23
C ASN A 902 41.32 -29.72 14.34
N ASP A 903 41.77 -30.63 15.20
CA ASP A 903 43.15 -31.04 15.46
C ASP A 903 44.02 -31.18 14.19
N SER A 904 43.45 -31.57 13.05
CA SER A 904 44.21 -31.72 11.81
C SER A 904 44.76 -30.40 11.26
N LEU A 905 44.13 -29.26 11.56
CA LEU A 905 44.63 -27.92 11.23
C LEU A 905 45.83 -27.56 12.11
N PHE A 906 45.72 -27.77 13.43
CA PHE A 906 46.81 -27.52 14.38
C PHE A 906 48.02 -28.43 14.12
N ARG A 907 47.79 -29.71 13.80
CA ARG A 907 48.86 -30.65 13.40
C ARG A 907 49.54 -30.20 12.10
N ARG A 908 48.80 -29.75 11.08
CA ARG A 908 49.39 -29.19 9.85
C ARG A 908 50.27 -27.96 10.13
N ALA A 909 49.83 -27.07 11.01
CA ALA A 909 50.60 -25.91 11.43
C ALA A 909 51.89 -26.31 12.18
N ALA A 910 51.80 -27.25 13.13
CA ALA A 910 52.96 -27.78 13.86
C ALA A 910 53.99 -28.45 12.94
N THR A 911 53.54 -29.26 11.96
CA THR A 911 54.41 -29.88 10.95
C THR A 911 55.10 -28.83 10.06
N TRP A 912 54.44 -27.72 9.73
CA TRP A 912 55.05 -26.59 9.01
C TRP A 912 56.03 -25.79 9.88
N ALA A 913 55.76 -25.67 11.18
CA ALA A 913 56.62 -24.97 12.13
C ALA A 913 57.84 -25.81 12.62
N GLY A 914 57.93 -27.08 12.23
CA GLY A 914 58.98 -27.99 12.71
C GLY A 914 58.86 -28.38 14.18
N LEU A 915 57.70 -28.13 14.81
CA LEU A 915 57.44 -28.44 16.21
C LEU A 915 56.87 -29.85 16.31
N SER A 916 57.58 -30.75 16.99
CA SER A 916 56.98 -32.00 17.46
C SER A 916 56.00 -31.67 18.58
N ILE A 917 54.78 -32.20 18.44
CA ILE A 917 53.84 -32.45 19.54
C ILE A 917 54.16 -33.84 20.09
#